data_AF-A0A060T240-F1
#
_entry.id   AF-A0A060T240-F1
#
_cell.length_a   1.000
_cell.length_b   1.000
_cell.length_c   1.000
_cell.angle_alpha   90.00
_cell.angle_beta   90.00
_cell.angle_gamma   90.00
#
_symmetry.space_group_name_H-M   'P 1'
#
loop_
_entity.id
_entity.type
_entity.pdbx_description
1 polymer ?
#
loop_
_entity_poly.entity_id
_entity_poly.type
_entity_poly.pdbx_seq_one_letter_code
_entity_poly.pdbx_strand_id
1 'polypeptide(L)'
;MSWISISATSPFSLRNIPFGVVSTAARSTPRPAVAIGEYVLDLAEFSAGGGFSKLSELSDTTVFEKETNLNAFAALGRSVHGKVRNYLQQVLTKNGPYPDVLENNFQLQKSALLPASQTKNHMPMAIGDYTDFYVGKNHAYNCGVLFRGPDNALQPNYYHLPVGYHGRASSVVLSGTPLHRPIGQILENPTATPKKPVLAPCRRLDYELELAAFISVPNNLGERVSIDQAEDHIFGYVMMNDWSARDVQAWEYVPLGPFTAKNFGTSISPWVVLHDALEPFRTTPLPRPEPPLEYLQEKRQDSVFNINLQVDIETEKGSKATVSKGNAKYMLFSFPQMVAHHTITGCNLNPGDLFGSGTLSTEDRSGLGSLLELSHGGKEPIEIGSEKRTFLQDGDTVTFLAVADDGSDKGLVGFGPVSGKILPALFECKRRKIKVSTSHTTFCRSCFSNQCNGLRPCQRCSHLRLDCVYPSGPHVRRRVRQNERERKQEAHHERRSSVVNSTNNNNEPAKEDQESWEKISCNVDLSPNVPTTFYNIKSRMDDDGSSVDNSAGAFGSGNLISDSNSESAAPNSCESKPTVEPPIVDGGPIHNNDSPPQSDGTSGHGTLWGIPPEDAKKMLESYDSEVNCLYPMFREGELVRKYEEAFLSYSLQGKIDEQDPTLQFVKLGLGCGSTILDIHKQAAAKLSEDVIHAATSVMNKAADLNMLILLLMIHQYEFHCDMGTICYRTLGFASVVALELGLYRAADLQKKEGLSAAQKEFGRLVFWCLYVMDRRLAIYTKRPCVLDDEDIDQKLPRYYGTEYMPFASSEDMVRATHLTYMIYYSQIAGKFLKGDPSGKSAEHFESLLKQWQQSLPPELNISNFSNSPPGFSRKLSAMLYFKLNLILLNIYMSKKSETYSFQAVDAARKVIRKLTKLYFETGMYTSCEIQYNHFLVTALEVLYSAANREPATYGDLCAHEIQLAHKLIKIILKTSRSEKRGTIWSLITSFAVKLGMNTSQRRITDEPSSKSSNTSFKIEQLDDPGAGTVSATIEEIRSPGVTAGGGPSPWSPKSDIFSFSSIDKSEMSPFPKHSLGSQVSKDQLLSLLGHLYGQTSSTGSDDASEDPKLSIHSLMRPQSPFGFRNSPLSPSPSDDVLYQALNDLLSTPPQA
;
A
#
# COMPACT_ATOMS: atom_id res chain seq x y z
N MET A 1 -22.86 19.98 -49.96
CA MET A 1 -21.41 20.22 -50.14
C MET A 1 -21.03 21.50 -49.42
N SER A 2 -19.81 21.60 -48.90
CA SER A 2 -19.32 22.84 -48.30
C SER A 2 -18.91 23.86 -49.36
N TRP A 3 -18.84 25.15 -49.01
CA TRP A 3 -18.14 26.15 -49.83
C TRP A 3 -16.63 26.15 -49.58
N ILE A 4 -16.19 25.62 -48.43
CA ILE A 4 -14.79 25.24 -48.19
C ILE A 4 -14.48 23.99 -49.03
N SER A 5 -13.31 23.98 -49.69
CA SER A 5 -12.81 22.77 -50.36
C SER A 5 -12.36 21.75 -49.32
N ILE A 6 -12.99 20.57 -49.31
CA ILE A 6 -12.73 19.48 -48.37
C ILE A 6 -12.43 18.21 -49.17
N SER A 7 -11.33 17.52 -48.85
CA SER A 7 -11.04 16.22 -49.47
C SER A 7 -12.09 15.19 -49.06
N ALA A 8 -12.50 14.32 -50.00
CA ALA A 8 -13.36 13.16 -49.69
C ALA A 8 -12.74 12.24 -48.63
N THR A 9 -11.40 12.20 -48.53
CA THR A 9 -10.66 11.45 -47.50
C THR A 9 -10.43 12.21 -46.20
N SER A 10 -10.91 13.44 -46.05
CA SER A 10 -10.73 14.22 -44.82
C SER A 10 -11.62 13.66 -43.69
N PRO A 11 -11.10 13.42 -42.48
CA PRO A 11 -11.91 13.00 -41.34
C PRO A 11 -12.87 14.11 -40.89
N PHE A 12 -12.59 15.37 -41.22
CA PHE A 12 -13.33 16.55 -40.78
C PHE A 12 -14.28 17.06 -41.88
N SER A 13 -15.12 16.16 -42.41
CA SER A 13 -16.12 16.53 -43.40
C SER A 13 -17.24 17.41 -42.81
N LEU A 14 -18.04 18.02 -43.69
CA LEU A 14 -19.26 18.74 -43.32
C LEU A 14 -20.26 17.85 -42.55
N ARG A 15 -20.19 16.52 -42.68
CA ARG A 15 -21.01 15.57 -41.91
C ARG A 15 -20.56 15.45 -40.45
N ASN A 16 -19.28 15.72 -40.17
CA ASN A 16 -18.67 15.57 -38.85
C ASN A 16 -19.00 16.78 -37.95
N ILE A 17 -18.29 17.90 -38.12
CA ILE A 17 -18.30 19.07 -37.22
C ILE A 17 -17.96 18.67 -35.77
N PRO A 18 -16.72 18.19 -35.52
CA PRO A 18 -16.27 17.84 -34.17
C PRO A 18 -15.74 19.09 -33.45
N PHE A 19 -15.89 19.12 -32.13
CA PHE A 19 -15.52 20.25 -31.28
C PHE A 19 -14.18 19.99 -30.59
N GLY A 20 -13.38 21.03 -30.42
CA GLY A 20 -12.08 20.95 -29.77
C GLY A 20 -11.66 22.29 -29.18
N VAL A 21 -10.42 22.38 -28.72
CA VAL A 21 -9.85 23.59 -28.13
C VAL A 21 -8.52 23.89 -28.81
N VAL A 22 -8.36 25.11 -29.31
CA VAL A 22 -7.13 25.54 -29.99
C VAL A 22 -6.57 26.85 -29.43
N SER A 23 -5.30 27.10 -29.69
CA SER A 23 -4.75 28.45 -29.71
C SER A 23 -3.82 28.65 -30.91
N THR A 24 -3.36 29.88 -31.14
CA THR A 24 -2.46 30.24 -32.25
C THR A 24 -1.23 30.95 -31.72
N ALA A 25 -0.19 31.11 -32.56
CA ALA A 25 0.97 31.92 -32.22
C ALA A 25 0.62 33.39 -31.93
N ALA A 26 -0.46 33.92 -32.50
CA ALA A 26 -0.94 35.28 -32.30
C ALA A 26 -1.87 35.44 -31.07
N ARG A 27 -2.70 34.43 -30.76
CA ARG A 27 -3.60 34.39 -29.59
C ARG A 27 -3.39 33.07 -28.86
N SER A 28 -2.50 33.10 -27.87
CA SER A 28 -1.99 31.94 -27.12
C SER A 28 -3.02 31.31 -26.17
N THR A 29 -4.02 32.07 -25.73
CA THR A 29 -5.14 31.61 -24.91
C THR A 29 -5.92 30.48 -25.62
N PRO A 30 -6.04 29.29 -25.02
CA PRO A 30 -6.91 28.22 -25.52
C PRO A 30 -8.37 28.67 -25.56
N ARG A 31 -9.13 28.24 -26.57
CA ARG A 31 -10.57 28.53 -26.72
C ARG A 31 -11.29 27.49 -27.59
N PRO A 32 -12.62 27.32 -27.43
CA PRO A 32 -13.43 26.42 -28.26
C PRO A 32 -13.31 26.66 -29.77
N ALA A 33 -13.30 25.57 -30.53
CA ALA A 33 -13.16 25.56 -31.97
C ALA A 33 -13.83 24.32 -32.61
N VAL A 34 -13.96 24.32 -33.93
CA VAL A 34 -14.47 23.20 -34.74
C VAL A 34 -13.54 22.91 -35.92
N ALA A 35 -13.26 21.64 -36.22
CA ALA A 35 -12.48 21.26 -37.40
C ALA A 35 -13.35 21.11 -38.66
N ILE A 36 -12.88 21.62 -39.80
CA ILE A 36 -13.55 21.52 -41.10
C ILE A 36 -12.54 21.45 -42.26
N GLY A 37 -12.37 20.27 -42.84
CA GLY A 37 -11.30 20.01 -43.82
C GLY A 37 -9.91 20.29 -43.24
N GLU A 38 -9.13 21.11 -43.95
CA GLU A 38 -7.80 21.58 -43.52
C GLU A 38 -7.87 22.88 -42.69
N TYR A 39 -9.05 23.26 -42.22
CA TYR A 39 -9.31 24.50 -41.47
C TYR A 39 -9.90 24.21 -40.09
N VAL A 40 -9.79 25.22 -39.23
CA VAL A 40 -10.40 25.29 -37.90
C VAL A 40 -11.23 26.56 -37.82
N LEU A 41 -12.50 26.44 -37.45
CA LEU A 41 -13.38 27.55 -37.12
C LEU A 41 -13.20 27.89 -35.63
N ASP A 42 -12.62 29.07 -35.36
CA ASP A 42 -12.44 29.66 -34.03
C ASP A 42 -13.80 30.17 -33.53
N LEU A 43 -14.41 29.47 -32.55
CA LEU A 43 -15.77 29.80 -32.12
C LEU A 43 -15.83 31.10 -31.32
N ALA A 44 -14.73 31.53 -30.70
CA ALA A 44 -14.65 32.79 -29.99
C ALA A 44 -14.69 33.98 -30.97
N GLU A 45 -13.85 33.94 -32.01
CA GLU A 45 -13.85 34.96 -33.07
C GLU A 45 -15.16 34.93 -33.88
N PHE A 46 -15.65 33.72 -34.21
CA PHE A 46 -16.94 33.54 -34.90
C PHE A 46 -18.09 34.15 -34.10
N SER A 47 -18.18 33.88 -32.79
CA SER A 47 -19.23 34.44 -31.94
C SER A 47 -19.14 35.96 -31.82
N ALA A 48 -17.95 36.50 -31.50
CA ALA A 48 -17.73 37.93 -31.36
C ALA A 48 -18.00 38.71 -32.66
N GLY A 49 -17.82 38.08 -33.83
CA GLY A 49 -18.22 38.61 -35.14
C GLY A 49 -19.72 38.54 -35.45
N GLY A 50 -20.57 38.13 -34.50
CA GLY A 50 -22.01 37.93 -34.70
C GLY A 50 -22.38 36.63 -35.40
N GLY A 51 -21.47 35.64 -35.44
CA GLY A 51 -21.64 34.37 -36.16
C GLY A 51 -22.85 33.55 -35.72
N PHE A 52 -23.26 33.64 -34.46
CA PHE A 52 -24.46 32.98 -33.92
C PHE A 52 -25.75 33.83 -34.00
N SER A 53 -25.72 35.03 -34.61
CA SER A 53 -26.86 35.96 -34.66
C SER A 53 -28.13 35.45 -35.38
N LYS A 54 -28.08 34.27 -36.01
CA LYS A 54 -29.23 33.58 -36.64
C LYS A 54 -29.68 32.32 -35.90
N LEU A 55 -29.03 31.95 -34.79
CA LEU A 55 -29.36 30.79 -33.96
C LEU A 55 -29.98 31.25 -32.63
N SER A 56 -31.32 31.30 -32.57
CA SER A 56 -32.04 31.80 -31.39
C SER A 56 -31.94 30.90 -30.15
N GLU A 57 -31.61 29.63 -30.33
CA GLU A 57 -31.59 28.62 -29.27
C GLU A 57 -30.24 28.52 -28.53
N LEU A 58 -29.23 29.30 -28.94
CA LEU A 58 -27.99 29.49 -28.19
C LEU A 58 -28.10 30.81 -27.39
N SER A 59 -28.71 30.75 -26.22
CA SER A 59 -28.99 31.92 -25.38
C SER A 59 -27.76 32.51 -24.67
N ASP A 60 -26.71 31.71 -24.48
CA ASP A 60 -25.42 32.15 -23.94
C ASP A 60 -24.30 31.75 -24.91
N THR A 61 -23.78 32.73 -25.65
CA THR A 61 -22.63 32.55 -26.54
C THR A 61 -21.29 32.60 -25.80
N THR A 62 -21.29 32.99 -24.52
CA THR A 62 -20.07 33.27 -23.78
C THR A 62 -19.31 32.00 -23.39
N VAL A 63 -19.99 30.84 -23.47
CA VAL A 63 -19.40 29.48 -23.49
C VAL A 63 -18.39 29.24 -24.62
N PHE A 64 -18.35 30.11 -25.64
CA PHE A 64 -17.33 30.10 -26.70
C PHE A 64 -16.37 31.30 -26.61
N GLU A 65 -16.84 32.46 -26.15
CA GLU A 65 -16.05 33.71 -26.15
C GLU A 65 -15.06 33.82 -24.99
N LYS A 66 -15.42 33.29 -23.81
CA LYS A 66 -14.68 33.45 -22.55
C LYS A 66 -13.99 32.18 -22.08
N GLU A 67 -14.53 31.02 -22.44
CA GLU A 67 -14.07 29.72 -21.93
C GLU A 67 -12.79 29.23 -22.60
N THR A 68 -12.07 28.38 -21.86
CA THR A 68 -10.79 27.78 -22.29
C THR A 68 -10.90 26.28 -22.55
N ASN A 69 -12.07 25.70 -22.36
CA ASN A 69 -12.44 24.30 -22.56
C ASN A 69 -13.90 24.19 -23.03
N LEU A 70 -14.39 22.98 -23.30
CA LEU A 70 -15.76 22.73 -23.76
C LEU A 70 -16.77 22.46 -22.62
N ASN A 71 -16.36 22.42 -21.35
CA ASN A 71 -17.22 21.95 -20.24
C ASN A 71 -18.51 22.77 -20.11
N ALA A 72 -18.43 24.10 -20.24
CA ALA A 72 -19.60 24.98 -20.16
C ALA A 72 -20.55 24.79 -21.35
N PHE A 73 -20.03 24.54 -22.55
CA PHE A 73 -20.84 24.21 -23.72
C PHE A 73 -21.49 22.83 -23.56
N ALA A 74 -20.74 21.82 -23.10
CA ALA A 74 -21.24 20.48 -22.82
C ALA A 74 -22.39 20.50 -21.80
N ALA A 75 -22.29 21.33 -20.76
CA ALA A 75 -23.34 21.52 -19.75
C ALA A 75 -24.68 22.08 -20.29
N LEU A 76 -24.71 22.65 -21.51
CA LEU A 76 -25.97 23.07 -22.17
C LEU A 76 -26.83 21.90 -22.68
N GLY A 77 -26.30 20.67 -22.66
CA GLY A 77 -27.04 19.44 -23.00
C GLY A 77 -27.24 19.20 -24.50
N ARG A 78 -27.43 17.92 -24.85
CA ARG A 78 -27.44 17.40 -26.24
C ARG A 78 -28.32 18.20 -27.20
N SER A 79 -29.51 18.63 -26.76
CA SER A 79 -30.43 19.40 -27.61
C SER A 79 -29.87 20.73 -28.10
N VAL A 80 -28.96 21.37 -27.36
CA VAL A 80 -28.26 22.59 -27.80
C VAL A 80 -27.10 22.22 -28.72
N HIS A 81 -26.35 21.15 -28.41
CA HIS A 81 -25.22 20.69 -29.23
C HIS A 81 -25.64 20.33 -30.65
N GLY A 82 -26.72 19.56 -30.80
CA GLY A 82 -27.28 19.18 -32.10
C GLY A 82 -27.74 20.39 -32.94
N LYS A 83 -28.34 21.41 -32.29
CA LYS A 83 -28.75 22.67 -32.93
C LYS A 83 -27.55 23.51 -33.38
N VAL A 84 -26.56 23.71 -32.51
CA VAL A 84 -25.32 24.43 -32.85
C VAL A 84 -24.59 23.72 -33.99
N ARG A 85 -24.48 22.39 -33.97
CA ARG A 85 -23.89 21.61 -35.07
C ARG A 85 -24.66 21.79 -36.38
N ASN A 86 -25.98 21.62 -36.38
CA ASN A 86 -26.81 21.80 -37.57
C ASN A 86 -26.69 23.23 -38.13
N TYR A 87 -26.67 24.24 -37.25
CA TYR A 87 -26.45 25.63 -37.63
C TYR A 87 -25.09 25.85 -38.30
N LEU A 88 -24.00 25.33 -37.73
CA LEU A 88 -22.67 25.40 -38.34
C LEU A 88 -22.62 24.65 -39.69
N GLN A 89 -23.31 23.50 -39.82
CA GLN A 89 -23.46 22.81 -41.11
C GLN A 89 -24.20 23.68 -42.15
N GLN A 90 -25.22 24.44 -41.74
CA GLN A 90 -25.95 25.36 -42.62
C GLN A 90 -25.11 26.59 -43.03
N VAL A 91 -24.34 27.17 -42.11
CA VAL A 91 -23.39 28.27 -42.39
C VAL A 91 -22.24 27.83 -43.30
N LEU A 92 -21.78 26.58 -43.17
CA LEU A 92 -20.69 26.00 -43.96
C LEU A 92 -21.17 25.35 -45.28
N THR A 93 -22.48 25.23 -45.51
CA THR A 93 -23.03 24.68 -46.77
C THR A 93 -22.97 25.72 -47.88
N LYS A 94 -22.44 25.34 -49.06
CA LYS A 94 -22.39 26.21 -50.24
C LYS A 94 -23.80 26.57 -50.71
N ASN A 95 -24.07 27.86 -50.88
CA ASN A 95 -25.41 28.39 -51.13
C ASN A 95 -26.42 27.96 -50.03
N GLY A 96 -25.95 27.85 -48.79
CA GLY A 96 -26.80 27.55 -47.62
C GLY A 96 -27.77 28.69 -47.27
N PRO A 97 -28.57 28.55 -46.20
CA PRO A 97 -29.53 29.57 -45.79
C PRO A 97 -28.87 30.82 -45.15
N TYR A 98 -27.58 30.76 -44.81
CA TYR A 98 -26.87 31.82 -44.07
C TYR A 98 -25.52 32.25 -44.71
N PRO A 99 -25.46 32.54 -46.02
CA PRO A 99 -24.20 32.82 -46.69
C PRO A 99 -23.52 34.11 -46.16
N ASP A 100 -24.33 35.10 -45.77
CA ASP A 100 -23.85 36.39 -45.23
C ASP A 100 -23.26 36.29 -43.82
N VAL A 101 -23.37 35.14 -43.16
CA VAL A 101 -22.71 34.90 -41.87
C VAL A 101 -21.21 34.64 -42.06
N LEU A 102 -20.80 33.86 -43.06
CA LEU A 102 -19.39 33.45 -43.23
C LEU A 102 -18.92 33.18 -44.69
N GLU A 103 -19.80 32.81 -45.62
CA GLU A 103 -19.44 32.58 -47.04
C GLU A 103 -19.10 33.92 -47.72
N ASN A 104 -19.97 34.92 -47.56
CA ASN A 104 -19.80 36.28 -48.12
C ASN A 104 -19.03 37.24 -47.16
N ASN A 105 -18.90 36.88 -45.88
CA ASN A 105 -18.32 37.75 -44.86
C ASN A 105 -16.79 37.59 -44.78
N PHE A 106 -16.07 38.09 -45.78
CA PHE A 106 -14.62 37.97 -45.90
C PHE A 106 -13.83 38.45 -44.68
N GLN A 107 -14.35 39.43 -43.92
CA GLN A 107 -13.67 39.93 -42.72
C GLN A 107 -13.76 38.93 -41.56
N LEU A 108 -14.94 38.36 -41.29
CA LEU A 108 -15.09 37.32 -40.25
C LEU A 108 -14.46 36.00 -40.68
N GLN A 109 -14.56 35.65 -41.97
CA GLN A 109 -13.88 34.49 -42.54
C GLN A 109 -12.37 34.57 -42.29
N LYS A 110 -11.75 35.75 -42.47
CA LYS A 110 -10.32 35.97 -42.25
C LYS A 110 -9.88 35.91 -40.78
N SER A 111 -10.74 36.26 -39.81
CA SER A 111 -10.40 36.15 -38.38
C SER A 111 -10.76 34.79 -37.77
N ALA A 112 -11.88 34.21 -38.16
CA ALA A 112 -12.41 33.00 -37.54
C ALA A 112 -12.05 31.68 -38.27
N LEU A 113 -11.84 31.68 -39.59
CA LEU A 113 -11.51 30.46 -40.35
C LEU A 113 -9.99 30.32 -40.55
N LEU A 114 -9.34 29.62 -39.62
CA LEU A 114 -7.89 29.50 -39.52
C LEU A 114 -7.40 28.24 -40.24
N PRO A 115 -6.25 28.24 -40.95
CA PRO A 115 -5.63 27.01 -41.44
C PRO A 115 -5.22 26.13 -40.25
N ALA A 116 -5.56 24.84 -40.26
CA ALA A 116 -5.30 23.95 -39.13
C ALA A 116 -3.81 23.87 -38.75
N SER A 117 -2.92 23.95 -39.74
CA SER A 117 -1.46 24.01 -39.57
C SER A 117 -0.92 25.25 -38.84
N GLN A 118 -1.74 26.28 -38.62
CA GLN A 118 -1.41 27.48 -37.83
C GLN A 118 -1.99 27.43 -36.40
N THR A 119 -2.73 26.36 -36.07
CA THR A 119 -3.33 26.13 -34.76
C THR A 119 -2.54 25.11 -33.93
N LYS A 120 -2.64 25.23 -32.61
CA LYS A 120 -2.19 24.22 -31.65
C LYS A 120 -3.40 23.73 -30.86
N ASN A 121 -3.64 22.42 -30.89
CA ASN A 121 -4.68 21.79 -30.07
C ASN A 121 -4.30 21.75 -28.59
N HIS A 122 -5.30 21.81 -27.72
CA HIS A 122 -5.20 21.61 -26.27
C HIS A 122 -6.21 20.53 -25.83
N MET A 123 -6.28 20.25 -24.53
CA MET A 123 -7.31 19.37 -23.98
C MET A 123 -8.72 19.93 -24.25
N PRO A 124 -9.64 19.16 -24.88
CA PRO A 124 -10.98 19.64 -25.17
C PRO A 124 -11.83 19.91 -23.91
N MET A 125 -11.61 19.14 -22.85
CA MET A 125 -12.33 19.21 -21.58
C MET A 125 -11.35 19.29 -20.40
N ALA A 126 -11.73 20.00 -19.34
CA ALA A 126 -11.20 19.76 -18.01
C ALA A 126 -11.85 18.47 -17.46
N ILE A 127 -11.06 17.44 -17.20
CA ILE A 127 -11.56 16.15 -16.74
C ILE A 127 -11.60 16.15 -15.20
N GLY A 128 -12.78 15.95 -14.63
CA GLY A 128 -12.95 15.69 -13.19
C GLY A 128 -12.50 14.26 -12.89
N ASP A 129 -13.34 13.31 -13.26
CA ASP A 129 -13.09 11.89 -13.12
C ASP A 129 -12.92 11.18 -14.48
N TYR A 130 -12.10 10.13 -14.47
CA TYR A 130 -11.90 9.21 -15.58
C TYR A 130 -12.22 7.81 -15.07
N THR A 131 -13.16 7.12 -15.71
CA THR A 131 -13.50 5.72 -15.45
C THR A 131 -13.29 4.92 -16.72
N ASP A 132 -12.60 3.79 -16.61
CA ASP A 132 -12.34 2.88 -17.72
C ASP A 132 -13.19 1.63 -17.57
N PHE A 133 -13.83 1.21 -18.65
CA PHE A 133 -14.70 0.03 -18.66
C PHE A 133 -13.97 -1.19 -19.24
N TYR A 134 -14.70 -2.29 -19.46
CA TYR A 134 -14.13 -3.52 -19.97
C TYR A 134 -15.08 -4.20 -20.97
N VAL A 135 -15.82 -3.41 -21.77
CA VAL A 135 -16.96 -3.94 -22.57
C VAL A 135 -16.56 -4.68 -23.84
N GLY A 136 -15.27 -4.68 -24.21
CA GLY A 136 -14.74 -5.42 -25.36
C GLY A 136 -14.68 -6.92 -25.11
N LYS A 137 -15.80 -7.64 -25.36
CA LYS A 137 -15.95 -9.08 -25.10
C LYS A 137 -14.79 -9.93 -25.63
N ASN A 138 -14.34 -9.67 -26.86
CA ASN A 138 -13.29 -10.45 -27.50
C ASN A 138 -11.95 -10.25 -26.78
N HIS A 139 -11.61 -9.02 -26.40
CA HIS A 139 -10.43 -8.73 -25.60
C HIS A 139 -10.51 -9.40 -24.21
N ALA A 140 -11.65 -9.30 -23.53
CA ALA A 140 -11.88 -9.93 -22.24
C ALA A 140 -11.74 -11.46 -22.31
N TYR A 141 -12.22 -12.08 -23.39
CA TYR A 141 -12.03 -13.49 -23.67
C TYR A 141 -10.56 -13.83 -23.95
N ASN A 142 -9.88 -13.09 -24.84
CA ASN A 142 -8.47 -13.33 -25.21
C ASN A 142 -7.53 -13.22 -24.00
N CYS A 143 -7.68 -12.18 -23.18
CA CYS A 143 -6.96 -12.03 -21.92
C CYS A 143 -7.35 -13.14 -20.92
N GLY A 144 -8.63 -13.48 -20.85
CA GLY A 144 -9.13 -14.62 -20.08
C GLY A 144 -8.42 -15.93 -20.42
N VAL A 145 -8.35 -16.30 -21.70
CA VAL A 145 -7.64 -17.49 -22.20
C VAL A 145 -6.16 -17.47 -21.75
N LEU A 146 -5.49 -16.32 -21.87
CA LEU A 146 -4.07 -16.17 -21.50
C LEU A 146 -3.79 -16.34 -19.99
N PHE A 147 -4.76 -16.07 -19.12
CA PHE A 147 -4.57 -16.11 -17.65
C PHE A 147 -5.29 -17.27 -16.94
N ARG A 148 -6.39 -17.80 -17.52
CA ARG A 148 -7.30 -18.77 -16.88
C ARG A 148 -7.68 -19.96 -17.77
N GLY A 149 -7.26 -19.97 -19.04
CA GLY A 149 -7.75 -20.94 -20.03
C GLY A 149 -9.13 -20.57 -20.61
N PRO A 150 -9.58 -21.23 -21.68
CA PRO A 150 -10.79 -20.86 -22.42
C PRO A 150 -12.06 -21.01 -21.59
N ASP A 151 -12.20 -22.12 -20.85
CA ASP A 151 -13.42 -22.47 -20.10
C ASP A 151 -13.71 -21.48 -18.96
N ASN A 152 -12.68 -20.75 -18.50
CA ASN A 152 -12.74 -19.76 -17.42
C ASN A 152 -12.34 -18.36 -17.92
N ALA A 153 -12.42 -18.11 -19.24
CA ALA A 153 -11.92 -16.90 -19.84
C ALA A 153 -12.71 -15.66 -19.38
N LEU A 154 -14.03 -15.66 -19.54
CA LEU A 154 -14.91 -14.63 -18.99
C LEU A 154 -15.26 -14.96 -17.54
N GLN A 155 -15.45 -13.94 -16.70
CA GLN A 155 -15.92 -14.12 -15.32
C GLN A 155 -17.46 -14.09 -15.28
N PRO A 156 -18.12 -14.73 -14.29
CA PRO A 156 -19.58 -14.90 -14.29
C PRO A 156 -20.36 -13.58 -14.41
N ASN A 157 -19.87 -12.50 -13.81
CA ASN A 157 -20.50 -11.18 -13.86
C ASN A 157 -20.48 -10.51 -15.25
N TYR A 158 -19.61 -10.96 -16.16
CA TYR A 158 -19.25 -10.21 -17.37
C TYR A 158 -20.40 -10.01 -18.38
N TYR A 159 -21.39 -10.90 -18.41
CA TYR A 159 -22.58 -10.75 -19.26
C TYR A 159 -23.72 -9.95 -18.59
N HIS A 160 -23.66 -9.70 -17.29
CA HIS A 160 -24.75 -9.08 -16.53
C HIS A 160 -24.56 -7.58 -16.28
N LEU A 161 -23.32 -7.08 -16.28
CA LEU A 161 -23.01 -5.66 -16.08
C LEU A 161 -21.76 -5.22 -16.88
N PRO A 162 -21.67 -3.95 -17.33
CA PRO A 162 -20.46 -3.40 -17.92
C PRO A 162 -19.41 -3.18 -16.81
N VAL A 163 -18.52 -4.15 -16.64
CA VAL A 163 -17.39 -4.07 -15.68
C VAL A 163 -16.54 -2.83 -15.99
N GLY A 164 -16.10 -2.12 -14.94
CA GLY A 164 -15.20 -0.97 -15.05
C GLY A 164 -14.53 -0.61 -13.73
N TYR A 165 -13.61 0.35 -13.77
CA TYR A 165 -12.81 0.82 -12.63
C TYR A 165 -12.44 2.30 -12.82
N HIS A 166 -12.20 3.02 -11.72
CA HIS A 166 -11.75 4.40 -11.80
C HIS A 166 -10.30 4.47 -12.29
N GLY A 167 -10.10 5.14 -13.43
CA GLY A 167 -8.79 5.43 -14.01
C GLY A 167 -8.11 6.62 -13.33
N ARG A 168 -7.25 7.34 -14.07
CA ARG A 168 -6.53 8.49 -13.53
C ARG A 168 -6.62 9.72 -14.43
N ALA A 169 -7.59 10.59 -14.15
CA ALA A 169 -7.80 11.85 -14.88
C ALA A 169 -6.53 12.71 -14.99
N SER A 170 -5.72 12.79 -13.93
CA SER A 170 -4.48 13.61 -13.91
C SER A 170 -3.33 13.08 -14.77
N SER A 171 -3.49 11.93 -15.44
CA SER A 171 -2.53 11.37 -16.40
C SER A 171 -3.13 11.20 -17.81
N VAL A 172 -4.35 11.73 -18.05
CA VAL A 172 -4.90 11.85 -19.39
C VAL A 172 -4.17 12.99 -20.11
N VAL A 173 -3.59 12.70 -21.28
CA VAL A 173 -2.77 13.62 -22.08
C VAL A 173 -3.24 13.68 -23.52
N LEU A 174 -2.92 14.78 -24.20
CA LEU A 174 -3.30 14.98 -25.59
C LEU A 174 -2.42 14.15 -26.54
N SER A 175 -3.01 13.72 -27.66
CA SER A 175 -2.30 13.19 -28.84
C SER A 175 -1.01 13.98 -29.16
N GLY A 176 0.08 13.25 -29.40
CA GLY A 176 1.43 13.77 -29.61
C GLY A 176 2.28 13.86 -28.35
N THR A 177 1.72 13.69 -27.14
CA THR A 177 2.48 13.70 -25.89
C THR A 177 3.34 12.44 -25.77
N PRO A 178 4.67 12.54 -25.61
CA PRO A 178 5.53 11.39 -25.40
C PRO A 178 5.48 10.94 -23.93
N LEU A 179 5.54 9.62 -23.69
CA LEU A 179 5.45 9.02 -22.36
C LEU A 179 6.72 8.23 -22.03
N HIS A 180 7.27 8.42 -20.82
CA HIS A 180 8.36 7.58 -20.34
C HIS A 180 7.86 6.19 -19.95
N ARG A 181 8.57 5.14 -20.37
CA ARG A 181 8.35 3.77 -19.88
C ARG A 181 8.34 3.77 -18.35
N PRO A 182 7.28 3.25 -17.70
CA PRO A 182 7.17 3.28 -16.25
C PRO A 182 8.18 2.35 -15.57
N ILE A 183 8.49 2.68 -14.32
CA ILE A 183 9.32 1.89 -13.42
C ILE A 183 8.39 1.36 -12.33
N GLY A 184 8.28 0.05 -12.19
CA GLY A 184 7.34 -0.59 -11.27
C GLY A 184 7.93 -1.80 -10.57
N GLN A 185 7.15 -2.41 -9.69
CA GLN A 185 7.45 -3.73 -9.16
C GLN A 185 7.03 -4.80 -10.17
N ILE A 186 7.97 -5.65 -10.58
CA ILE A 186 7.72 -6.76 -11.51
C ILE A 186 8.24 -8.08 -10.93
N LEU A 187 7.61 -9.20 -11.28
CA LEU A 187 8.13 -10.54 -10.98
C LEU A 187 9.02 -11.02 -12.13
N GLU A 188 10.33 -11.18 -11.88
CA GLU A 188 11.25 -11.73 -12.90
C GLU A 188 10.95 -13.20 -13.23
N ASN A 189 10.44 -13.95 -12.25
CA ASN A 189 9.85 -15.27 -12.45
C ASN A 189 8.47 -15.30 -11.76
N PRO A 190 7.36 -15.19 -12.50
CA PRO A 190 6.00 -15.26 -11.95
C PRO A 190 5.64 -16.58 -11.26
N THR A 191 6.36 -17.67 -11.55
CA THR A 191 6.16 -19.01 -10.95
C THR A 191 7.01 -19.27 -9.70
N ALA A 192 7.93 -18.35 -9.35
CA ALA A 192 8.78 -18.52 -8.18
C ALA A 192 7.98 -18.45 -6.88
N THR A 193 8.23 -19.40 -5.98
CA THR A 193 7.65 -19.43 -4.63
C THR A 193 8.78 -19.34 -3.60
N PRO A 194 8.76 -18.38 -2.66
CA PRO A 194 7.83 -17.24 -2.59
C PRO A 194 8.07 -16.24 -3.74
N LYS A 195 7.00 -15.57 -4.17
CA LYS A 195 7.07 -14.50 -5.19
C LYS A 195 7.84 -13.32 -4.64
N LYS A 196 8.93 -12.91 -5.30
CA LYS A 196 9.78 -11.78 -4.92
C LYS A 196 9.83 -10.75 -6.05
N PRO A 197 9.25 -9.54 -5.89
CA PRO A 197 9.33 -8.50 -6.92
C PRO A 197 10.70 -7.81 -6.94
N VAL A 198 11.03 -7.25 -8.09
CA VAL A 198 12.14 -6.31 -8.28
C VAL A 198 11.61 -4.96 -8.77
N LEU A 199 12.25 -3.86 -8.38
CA LEU A 199 11.97 -2.54 -8.94
C LEU A 199 12.76 -2.38 -10.25
N ALA A 200 12.06 -2.28 -11.39
CA ALA A 200 12.68 -2.20 -12.71
C ALA A 200 11.79 -1.44 -13.72
N PRO A 201 12.36 -0.98 -14.85
CA PRO A 201 11.58 -0.59 -16.01
C PRO A 201 10.65 -1.71 -16.49
N CYS A 202 9.40 -1.35 -16.81
CA CYS A 202 8.38 -2.24 -17.38
C CYS A 202 8.88 -2.96 -18.64
N ARG A 203 8.92 -4.30 -18.62
CA ARG A 203 9.37 -5.13 -19.74
C ARG A 203 8.24 -5.45 -20.73
N ARG A 204 6.99 -5.30 -20.32
CA ARG A 204 5.80 -5.63 -21.13
C ARG A 204 4.90 -4.41 -21.29
N LEU A 205 5.44 -3.36 -21.91
CA LEU A 205 4.72 -2.12 -22.20
C LEU A 205 3.84 -2.29 -23.43
N ASP A 206 2.60 -1.84 -23.35
CA ASP A 206 1.53 -2.15 -24.29
C ASP A 206 0.63 -0.92 -24.54
N TYR A 207 -0.16 -0.99 -25.60
CA TYR A 207 -1.25 -0.06 -25.90
C TYR A 207 -2.60 -0.75 -25.68
N GLU A 208 -3.67 0.05 -25.58
CA GLU A 208 -5.06 -0.43 -25.53
C GLU A 208 -5.92 0.37 -26.50
N LEU A 209 -6.45 -0.28 -27.55
CA LEU A 209 -7.24 0.37 -28.59
C LEU A 209 -8.66 0.67 -28.13
N GLU A 210 -8.98 1.96 -27.93
CA GLU A 210 -10.24 2.36 -27.31
C GLU A 210 -10.93 3.57 -27.93
N LEU A 211 -12.23 3.64 -27.67
CA LEU A 211 -13.02 4.86 -27.74
C LEU A 211 -13.35 5.32 -26.32
N ALA A 212 -13.48 6.62 -26.12
CA ALA A 212 -13.96 7.18 -24.87
C ALA A 212 -15.06 8.23 -25.12
N ALA A 213 -15.98 8.36 -24.18
CA ALA A 213 -17.08 9.31 -24.20
C ALA A 213 -16.88 10.40 -23.14
N PHE A 214 -17.17 11.66 -23.49
CA PHE A 214 -17.27 12.76 -22.54
C PHE A 214 -18.71 12.94 -22.06
N ILE A 215 -18.89 13.16 -20.76
CA ILE A 215 -20.19 13.46 -20.14
C ILE A 215 -20.57 14.93 -20.38
N SER A 216 -21.84 15.18 -20.70
CA SER A 216 -22.44 16.50 -20.95
C SER A 216 -23.15 17.08 -19.71
N VAL A 217 -24.10 16.35 -19.16
CA VAL A 217 -25.06 16.81 -18.14
C VAL A 217 -24.80 16.08 -16.81
N PRO A 218 -24.79 16.77 -15.66
CA PRO A 218 -24.62 16.12 -14.37
C PRO A 218 -25.89 15.44 -13.85
N ASN A 219 -25.72 14.60 -12.82
CA ASN A 219 -26.79 14.11 -11.94
C ASN A 219 -26.38 14.37 -10.48
N ASN A 220 -27.33 14.52 -9.56
CA ASN A 220 -26.98 14.76 -8.15
C ASN A 220 -26.49 13.46 -7.48
N LEU A 221 -25.67 13.60 -6.43
CA LEU A 221 -25.24 12.46 -5.61
C LEU A 221 -26.47 11.80 -4.96
N GLY A 222 -26.63 10.49 -5.18
CA GLY A 222 -27.81 9.71 -4.79
C GLY A 222 -28.87 9.55 -5.88
N GLU A 223 -28.84 10.35 -6.95
CA GLU A 223 -29.79 10.28 -8.07
C GLU A 223 -29.20 9.50 -9.25
N ARG A 224 -29.73 8.30 -9.53
CA ARG A 224 -29.31 7.50 -10.69
C ARG A 224 -29.80 8.08 -12.02
N VAL A 225 -29.02 7.92 -13.09
CA VAL A 225 -29.46 8.16 -14.46
C VAL A 225 -30.12 6.90 -15.00
N SER A 226 -31.35 7.01 -15.54
CA SER A 226 -32.02 5.86 -16.16
C SER A 226 -31.48 5.55 -17.56
N ILE A 227 -31.57 4.31 -18.02
CA ILE A 227 -31.11 3.90 -19.36
C ILE A 227 -31.81 4.68 -20.50
N ASP A 228 -33.05 5.13 -20.27
CA ASP A 228 -33.81 6.00 -21.19
C ASP A 228 -33.23 7.41 -21.32
N GLN A 229 -32.52 7.90 -20.30
CA GLN A 229 -31.92 9.24 -20.24
C GLN A 229 -30.42 9.23 -20.51
N ALA A 230 -29.76 8.08 -20.30
CA ALA A 230 -28.32 7.92 -20.28
C ALA A 230 -27.60 8.35 -21.57
N GLU A 231 -28.29 8.39 -22.71
CA GLU A 231 -27.73 8.90 -23.97
C GLU A 231 -27.59 10.43 -24.00
N ASP A 232 -28.51 11.18 -23.38
CA ASP A 232 -28.49 12.64 -23.38
C ASP A 232 -27.44 13.23 -22.42
N HIS A 233 -26.95 12.40 -21.49
CA HIS A 233 -25.78 12.66 -20.65
C HIS A 233 -24.44 12.50 -21.38
N ILE A 234 -24.43 12.13 -22.67
CA ILE A 234 -23.21 12.04 -23.48
C ILE A 234 -23.06 13.29 -24.36
N PHE A 235 -21.89 13.94 -24.30
CA PHE A 235 -21.53 15.06 -25.17
C PHE A 235 -21.06 14.56 -26.56
N GLY A 236 -20.14 13.61 -26.55
CA GLY A 236 -19.48 13.09 -27.74
C GLY A 236 -18.26 12.26 -27.40
N TYR A 237 -17.52 11.86 -28.42
CA TYR A 237 -16.56 10.77 -28.35
C TYR A 237 -15.18 11.17 -28.86
N VAL A 238 -14.14 10.56 -28.29
CA VAL A 238 -12.72 10.68 -28.68
C VAL A 238 -12.11 9.29 -28.85
N MET A 239 -11.04 9.18 -29.63
CA MET A 239 -10.18 7.99 -29.57
C MET A 239 -9.29 8.05 -28.33
N MET A 240 -9.06 6.90 -27.70
CA MET A 240 -8.24 6.75 -26.50
C MET A 240 -7.21 5.64 -26.64
N ASN A 241 -6.08 5.78 -25.95
CA ASN A 241 -5.06 4.76 -25.73
C ASN A 241 -4.69 4.71 -24.24
N ASP A 242 -5.10 3.64 -23.53
CA ASP A 242 -4.78 3.46 -22.11
C ASP A 242 -3.51 2.61 -21.94
N TRP A 243 -2.37 3.31 -21.98
CA TRP A 243 -1.05 2.68 -22.04
C TRP A 243 -0.81 1.79 -20.82
N SER A 244 -0.30 0.58 -21.07
CA SER A 244 -0.44 -0.53 -20.12
C SER A 244 0.88 -1.23 -19.84
N ALA A 245 1.29 -1.28 -18.57
CA ALA A 245 2.51 -1.95 -18.12
C ALA A 245 2.23 -3.37 -17.61
N ARG A 246 2.08 -4.34 -18.50
CA ARG A 246 1.49 -5.68 -18.20
C ARG A 246 2.21 -6.46 -17.11
N ASP A 247 3.52 -6.33 -16.98
CA ASP A 247 4.32 -7.01 -15.94
C ASP A 247 4.26 -6.33 -14.57
N VAL A 248 3.90 -5.04 -14.52
CA VAL A 248 3.51 -4.35 -13.27
C VAL A 248 2.06 -4.71 -12.92
N GLN A 249 1.16 -4.64 -13.92
CA GLN A 249 -0.28 -4.93 -13.79
C GLN A 249 -0.49 -6.31 -13.15
N ALA A 250 0.14 -7.35 -13.72
CA ALA A 250 0.03 -8.74 -13.26
C ALA A 250 0.57 -9.00 -11.84
N TRP A 251 1.31 -8.06 -11.24
CA TRP A 251 1.75 -8.13 -9.85
C TRP A 251 0.86 -7.33 -8.90
N GLU A 252 0.40 -6.14 -9.29
CA GLU A 252 -0.36 -5.25 -8.40
C GLU A 252 -1.88 -5.53 -8.35
N TYR A 253 -2.48 -6.08 -9.42
CA TYR A 253 -3.93 -5.95 -9.61
C TYR A 253 -4.81 -6.79 -8.67
N VAL A 254 -4.25 -7.75 -7.94
CA VAL A 254 -5.03 -8.62 -7.05
C VAL A 254 -4.97 -8.09 -5.61
N PRO A 255 -6.11 -7.81 -4.95
CA PRO A 255 -7.50 -7.92 -5.42
C PRO A 255 -8.11 -6.60 -5.96
N LEU A 256 -7.36 -5.50 -5.99
CA LEU A 256 -7.92 -4.14 -6.07
C LEU A 256 -8.08 -3.54 -7.48
N GLY A 257 -7.77 -4.31 -8.53
CA GLY A 257 -7.75 -3.81 -9.92
C GLY A 257 -6.43 -3.12 -10.30
N PRO A 258 -6.25 -2.74 -11.59
CA PRO A 258 -5.03 -2.11 -12.07
C PRO A 258 -4.84 -0.70 -11.49
N PHE A 259 -3.60 -0.27 -11.29
CA PHE A 259 -3.30 1.02 -10.67
C PHE A 259 -2.04 1.70 -11.25
N THR A 260 -0.83 1.41 -10.76
CA THR A 260 0.41 2.03 -11.27
C THR A 260 0.77 1.57 -12.69
N ALA A 261 0.18 0.47 -13.15
CA ALA A 261 0.34 -0.06 -14.48
C ALA A 261 -0.51 0.63 -15.57
N LYS A 262 -1.42 1.53 -15.20
CA LYS A 262 -2.20 2.41 -16.12
C LYS A 262 -1.94 3.90 -15.85
N ASN A 263 -1.84 4.30 -14.57
CA ASN A 263 -1.79 5.72 -14.16
C ASN A 263 -0.53 6.52 -14.53
N PHE A 264 0.36 5.97 -15.35
CA PHE A 264 1.53 6.67 -15.91
C PHE A 264 1.21 7.45 -17.20
N GLY A 265 0.09 7.15 -17.87
CA GLY A 265 -0.37 7.93 -19.01
C GLY A 265 -1.52 7.28 -19.80
N THR A 266 -2.53 8.08 -20.14
CA THR A 266 -3.63 7.73 -21.04
C THR A 266 -3.66 8.80 -22.13
N SER A 267 -3.69 8.44 -23.42
CA SER A 267 -3.70 9.45 -24.51
C SER A 267 -5.06 9.55 -25.17
N ILE A 268 -5.52 10.75 -25.53
CA ILE A 268 -6.78 10.95 -26.28
C ILE A 268 -6.64 11.86 -27.52
N SER A 269 -7.56 11.71 -28.48
CA SER A 269 -7.66 12.60 -29.65
C SER A 269 -8.18 14.00 -29.25
N PRO A 270 -7.73 15.08 -29.92
CA PRO A 270 -8.07 16.46 -29.53
C PRO A 270 -9.46 16.93 -29.96
N TRP A 271 -10.11 16.21 -30.88
CA TRP A 271 -11.42 16.56 -31.45
C TRP A 271 -12.49 15.59 -30.95
N VAL A 272 -13.50 16.13 -30.28
CA VAL A 272 -14.68 15.42 -29.78
C VAL A 272 -15.71 15.35 -30.90
N VAL A 273 -15.94 14.15 -31.42
CA VAL A 273 -17.00 13.87 -32.39
C VAL A 273 -18.33 13.84 -31.64
N LEU A 274 -19.22 14.82 -31.89
CA LEU A 274 -20.52 14.88 -31.22
C LEU A 274 -21.35 13.62 -31.51
N HIS A 275 -22.16 13.21 -30.53
CA HIS A 275 -22.99 12.03 -30.62
C HIS A 275 -23.91 12.03 -31.87
N ASP A 276 -24.55 13.16 -32.18
CA ASP A 276 -25.43 13.32 -33.35
C ASP A 276 -24.68 13.29 -34.71
N ALA A 277 -23.34 13.23 -34.72
CA ALA A 277 -22.54 12.93 -35.91
C ALA A 277 -22.41 11.42 -36.17
N LEU A 278 -22.57 10.59 -35.14
CA LEU A 278 -22.44 9.14 -35.20
C LEU A 278 -23.78 8.41 -35.38
N GLU A 279 -24.92 9.06 -35.11
CA GLU A 279 -26.28 8.50 -35.32
C GLU A 279 -26.46 7.72 -36.63
N PRO A 280 -25.97 8.18 -37.81
CA PRO A 280 -26.15 7.46 -39.07
C PRO A 280 -25.38 6.14 -39.20
N PHE A 281 -24.47 5.85 -38.27
CA PHE A 281 -23.56 4.70 -38.31
C PHE A 281 -23.85 3.68 -37.20
N ARG A 282 -25.03 3.76 -36.57
CA ARG A 282 -25.44 2.80 -35.54
C ARG A 282 -25.60 1.38 -36.06
N THR A 283 -25.39 0.43 -35.16
CA THR A 283 -25.46 -1.00 -35.42
C THR A 283 -25.70 -1.78 -34.12
N THR A 284 -26.03 -3.06 -34.24
CA THR A 284 -26.31 -3.95 -33.10
C THR A 284 -25.02 -4.28 -32.32
N PRO A 285 -25.04 -4.28 -30.97
CA PRO A 285 -23.93 -4.76 -30.15
C PRO A 285 -23.69 -6.26 -30.31
N LEU A 286 -22.60 -6.77 -29.72
CA LEU A 286 -22.35 -8.21 -29.69
C LEU A 286 -23.47 -8.97 -28.94
N PRO A 287 -23.86 -10.16 -29.41
CA PRO A 287 -24.92 -10.94 -28.78
C PRO A 287 -24.50 -11.42 -27.38
N ARG A 288 -25.45 -11.30 -26.45
CA ARG A 288 -25.41 -11.84 -25.08
C ARG A 288 -26.24 -13.15 -25.04
N PRO A 289 -25.89 -14.14 -24.20
CA PRO A 289 -26.69 -15.36 -24.06
C PRO A 289 -28.11 -15.09 -23.55
N GLU A 290 -28.25 -14.10 -22.68
CA GLU A 290 -29.50 -13.65 -22.06
C GLU A 290 -29.59 -12.12 -22.09
N PRO A 291 -30.80 -11.53 -22.00
CA PRO A 291 -30.96 -10.09 -21.76
C PRO A 291 -30.31 -9.67 -20.43
N PRO A 292 -29.75 -8.45 -20.32
CA PRO A 292 -29.32 -7.92 -19.03
C PRO A 292 -30.54 -7.57 -18.17
N LEU A 293 -30.33 -7.24 -16.89
CA LEU A 293 -31.39 -6.74 -16.01
C LEU A 293 -32.04 -5.46 -16.58
N GLU A 294 -33.31 -5.23 -16.24
CA GLU A 294 -34.17 -4.18 -16.82
C GLU A 294 -33.51 -2.78 -16.84
N TYR A 295 -32.75 -2.41 -15.82
CA TYR A 295 -32.06 -1.11 -15.73
C TYR A 295 -30.98 -0.89 -16.81
N LEU A 296 -30.61 -1.92 -17.58
CA LEU A 296 -29.72 -1.87 -18.74
C LEU A 296 -30.44 -2.25 -20.06
N GLN A 297 -31.74 -2.48 -20.07
CA GLN A 297 -32.47 -2.84 -21.29
C GLN A 297 -32.79 -1.60 -22.12
N GLU A 298 -32.03 -1.39 -23.19
CA GLU A 298 -32.24 -0.31 -24.15
C GLU A 298 -33.45 -0.62 -25.05
N LYS A 299 -34.31 0.38 -25.28
CA LYS A 299 -35.46 0.25 -26.20
C LYS A 299 -35.02 0.07 -27.66
N ARG A 300 -33.85 0.58 -28.03
CA ARG A 300 -33.28 0.47 -29.38
C ARG A 300 -32.28 -0.69 -29.45
N GLN A 301 -32.28 -1.43 -30.55
CA GLN A 301 -31.40 -2.60 -30.74
C GLN A 301 -30.04 -2.22 -31.36
N ASP A 302 -29.94 -1.01 -31.92
CA ASP A 302 -28.78 -0.45 -32.61
C ASP A 302 -27.96 0.49 -31.69
N SER A 303 -27.60 0.02 -30.50
CA SER A 303 -27.04 0.87 -29.44
C SER A 303 -25.53 1.12 -29.49
N VAL A 304 -24.79 0.56 -30.45
CA VAL A 304 -23.36 0.83 -30.66
C VAL A 304 -23.11 1.37 -32.07
N PHE A 305 -21.88 1.83 -32.34
CA PHE A 305 -21.52 2.46 -33.62
C PHE A 305 -20.57 1.61 -34.45
N ASN A 306 -20.81 1.54 -35.77
CA ASN A 306 -19.92 0.99 -36.77
C ASN A 306 -18.81 2.00 -37.11
N ILE A 307 -17.77 2.04 -36.29
CA ILE A 307 -16.61 2.92 -36.48
C ILE A 307 -15.41 2.03 -36.76
N ASN A 308 -14.78 2.18 -37.92
CA ASN A 308 -13.55 1.45 -38.25
C ASN A 308 -12.38 2.04 -37.45
N LEU A 309 -11.59 1.18 -36.82
CA LEU A 309 -10.45 1.54 -35.98
C LEU A 309 -9.17 0.98 -36.61
N GLN A 310 -8.05 1.70 -36.50
CA GLN A 310 -6.75 1.24 -36.99
C GLN A 310 -5.65 1.55 -35.98
N VAL A 311 -4.67 0.66 -35.85
CA VAL A 311 -3.43 0.88 -35.09
C VAL A 311 -2.23 0.77 -36.02
N ASP A 312 -1.44 1.84 -36.06
CA ASP A 312 -0.15 1.89 -36.74
C ASP A 312 0.99 2.02 -35.71
N ILE A 313 2.07 1.27 -35.92
CA ILE A 313 3.32 1.40 -35.14
C ILE A 313 4.45 1.83 -36.07
N GLU A 314 5.21 2.83 -35.62
CA GLU A 314 6.50 3.24 -36.19
C GLU A 314 7.62 2.99 -35.18
N THR A 315 8.67 2.28 -35.59
CA THR A 315 9.84 2.03 -34.72
C THR A 315 10.80 3.21 -34.70
N GLU A 316 11.73 3.23 -33.73
CA GLU A 316 12.83 4.22 -33.71
C GLU A 316 13.64 4.27 -35.01
N LYS A 317 13.70 3.15 -35.77
CA LYS A 317 14.43 3.06 -37.05
C LYS A 317 13.58 3.47 -38.27
N GLY A 318 12.33 3.88 -38.06
CA GLY A 318 11.40 4.25 -39.14
C GLY A 318 10.70 3.07 -39.82
N SER A 319 10.81 1.84 -39.28
CA SER A 319 10.02 0.71 -39.76
C SER A 319 8.56 0.92 -39.36
N LYS A 320 7.61 0.86 -40.31
CA LYS A 320 6.17 1.11 -40.04
C LYS A 320 5.31 -0.07 -40.44
N ALA A 321 4.25 -0.34 -39.67
CA ALA A 321 3.20 -1.28 -40.04
C ALA A 321 1.86 -0.92 -39.38
N THR A 322 0.77 -1.15 -40.10
CA THR A 322 -0.57 -1.29 -39.51
C THR A 322 -0.64 -2.66 -38.83
N VAL A 323 -0.77 -2.68 -37.51
CA VAL A 323 -0.76 -3.92 -36.70
C VAL A 323 -2.16 -4.41 -36.32
N SER A 324 -3.17 -3.54 -36.42
CA SER A 324 -4.56 -3.88 -36.10
C SER A 324 -5.54 -3.04 -36.91
N LYS A 325 -6.66 -3.65 -37.32
CA LYS A 325 -7.82 -3.03 -37.99
C LYS A 325 -9.11 -3.46 -37.29
N GLY A 326 -9.37 -2.83 -36.14
CA GLY A 326 -10.53 -3.08 -35.31
C GLY A 326 -11.82 -2.39 -35.78
N ASN A 327 -12.90 -2.55 -35.02
CA ASN A 327 -14.13 -1.78 -35.20
C ASN A 327 -14.88 -1.62 -33.87
N ALA A 328 -15.52 -0.48 -33.65
CA ALA A 328 -16.22 -0.17 -32.39
C ALA A 328 -17.47 -1.03 -32.12
N LYS A 329 -18.05 -1.69 -33.14
CA LYS A 329 -19.23 -2.56 -32.97
C LYS A 329 -18.99 -3.80 -32.08
N TYR A 330 -17.73 -4.15 -31.78
CA TYR A 330 -17.37 -5.30 -30.94
C TYR A 330 -17.49 -5.04 -29.43
N MET A 331 -18.23 -3.99 -29.04
CA MET A 331 -18.67 -3.75 -27.66
C MET A 331 -19.83 -4.68 -27.26
N LEU A 332 -19.81 -5.17 -26.02
CA LEU A 332 -20.90 -5.95 -25.42
C LEU A 332 -21.98 -5.08 -24.75
N PHE A 333 -21.61 -3.87 -24.35
CA PHE A 333 -22.49 -2.88 -23.74
C PHE A 333 -22.27 -1.50 -24.40
N SER A 334 -23.35 -0.72 -24.51
CA SER A 334 -23.30 0.65 -25.05
C SER A 334 -22.78 1.67 -24.03
N PHE A 335 -22.41 2.88 -24.49
CA PHE A 335 -22.08 3.98 -23.57
C PHE A 335 -23.28 4.43 -22.70
N PRO A 336 -24.53 4.49 -23.20
CA PRO A 336 -25.73 4.61 -22.35
C PRO A 336 -25.82 3.54 -21.25
N GLN A 337 -25.51 2.26 -21.56
CA GLN A 337 -25.45 1.20 -20.54
C GLN A 337 -24.32 1.42 -19.51
N MET A 338 -23.17 1.96 -19.93
CA MET A 338 -22.09 2.37 -19.00
C MET A 338 -22.54 3.49 -18.05
N VAL A 339 -23.22 4.53 -18.56
CA VAL A 339 -23.77 5.66 -17.77
C VAL A 339 -24.86 5.19 -16.80
N ALA A 340 -25.80 4.36 -17.25
CA ALA A 340 -26.84 3.79 -16.40
C ALA A 340 -26.27 2.86 -15.31
N HIS A 341 -25.19 2.11 -15.61
CA HIS A 341 -24.53 1.29 -14.60
C HIS A 341 -23.71 2.11 -13.60
N HIS A 342 -22.90 3.07 -14.07
CA HIS A 342 -22.00 3.84 -13.19
C HIS A 342 -22.79 4.63 -12.14
N THR A 343 -23.98 5.12 -12.50
CA THR A 343 -24.85 5.90 -11.61
C THR A 343 -25.86 5.07 -10.80
N ILE A 344 -25.93 3.74 -10.98
CA ILE A 344 -27.00 2.90 -10.38
C ILE A 344 -27.02 2.93 -8.85
N THR A 345 -25.85 3.11 -8.23
CA THR A 345 -25.65 3.24 -6.78
C THR A 345 -25.68 4.69 -6.28
N GLY A 346 -25.99 5.66 -7.16
CA GLY A 346 -26.06 7.08 -6.84
C GLY A 346 -24.77 7.88 -7.06
N CYS A 347 -23.79 7.36 -7.81
CA CYS A 347 -22.61 8.13 -8.21
C CYS A 347 -23.02 9.37 -9.05
N ASN A 348 -22.46 10.54 -8.76
CA ASN A 348 -22.69 11.76 -9.53
C ASN A 348 -21.68 11.90 -10.68
N LEU A 349 -22.16 12.22 -11.88
CA LEU A 349 -21.35 12.58 -13.03
C LEU A 349 -21.30 14.10 -13.20
N ASN A 350 -20.28 14.60 -13.89
CA ASN A 350 -20.01 16.02 -14.09
C ASN A 350 -19.70 16.32 -15.58
N PRO A 351 -20.00 17.53 -16.09
CA PRO A 351 -19.60 17.93 -17.44
C PRO A 351 -18.07 17.89 -17.59
N GLY A 352 -17.56 17.03 -18.47
CA GLY A 352 -16.11 16.82 -18.67
C GLY A 352 -15.55 15.50 -18.17
N ASP A 353 -16.31 14.70 -17.40
CA ASP A 353 -15.88 13.36 -17.00
C ASP A 353 -15.72 12.45 -18.23
N LEU A 354 -14.73 11.56 -18.19
CA LEU A 354 -14.32 10.71 -19.31
C LEU A 354 -14.60 9.24 -19.01
N PHE A 355 -15.31 8.55 -19.91
CA PHE A 355 -15.59 7.12 -19.84
C PHE A 355 -14.84 6.38 -20.95
N GLY A 356 -13.84 5.56 -20.61
CA GLY A 356 -13.20 4.61 -21.55
C GLY A 356 -14.10 3.42 -21.87
N SER A 357 -13.88 2.75 -23.01
CA SER A 357 -14.66 1.54 -23.36
C SER A 357 -14.09 0.26 -22.74
N GLY A 358 -12.81 0.26 -22.37
CA GLY A 358 -11.99 -0.94 -22.36
C GLY A 358 -11.61 -1.36 -23.79
N THR A 359 -10.48 -2.05 -23.90
CA THR A 359 -9.85 -2.44 -25.18
C THR A 359 -10.81 -3.15 -26.14
N LEU A 360 -10.81 -2.71 -27.40
CA LEU A 360 -11.71 -3.21 -28.46
C LEU A 360 -10.95 -4.15 -29.42
N SER A 361 -11.42 -5.40 -29.51
CA SER A 361 -10.85 -6.45 -30.38
C SER A 361 -11.90 -7.07 -31.30
N THR A 362 -11.52 -7.41 -32.53
CA THR A 362 -12.31 -8.29 -33.41
C THR A 362 -12.26 -9.74 -32.93
N GLU A 363 -13.04 -10.63 -33.56
CA GLU A 363 -13.05 -12.07 -33.26
C GLU A 363 -11.83 -12.80 -33.85
N ASP A 364 -11.16 -12.18 -34.83
CA ASP A 364 -10.01 -12.71 -35.57
C ASP A 364 -8.71 -11.95 -35.21
N ARG A 365 -7.57 -12.41 -35.73
CA ARG A 365 -6.26 -11.80 -35.37
C ARG A 365 -5.95 -10.47 -36.07
N SER A 366 -6.72 -10.03 -37.07
CA SER A 366 -6.42 -8.79 -37.82
C SER A 366 -6.82 -7.50 -37.12
N GLY A 367 -7.70 -7.56 -36.11
CA GLY A 367 -8.25 -6.40 -35.42
C GLY A 367 -8.20 -6.48 -33.90
N LEU A 368 -7.19 -7.15 -33.34
CA LEU A 368 -6.96 -7.26 -31.89
C LEU A 368 -6.46 -5.93 -31.31
N GLY A 369 -6.95 -5.54 -30.13
CA GLY A 369 -6.78 -4.20 -29.57
C GLY A 369 -5.53 -3.97 -28.72
N SER A 370 -4.65 -4.96 -28.55
CA SER A 370 -3.42 -4.84 -27.75
C SER A 370 -2.28 -5.74 -28.26
N LEU A 371 -1.03 -5.41 -27.93
CA LEU A 371 0.11 -6.32 -28.17
C LEU A 371 0.05 -7.55 -27.27
N LEU A 372 -0.55 -7.47 -26.08
CA LEU A 372 -0.78 -8.64 -25.21
C LEU A 372 -1.54 -9.75 -25.96
N GLU A 373 -2.57 -9.39 -26.73
CA GLU A 373 -3.34 -10.31 -27.56
C GLU A 373 -2.60 -10.68 -28.84
N LEU A 374 -2.16 -9.69 -29.63
CA LEU A 374 -1.48 -9.90 -30.92
C LEU A 374 -0.26 -10.83 -30.80
N SER A 375 0.51 -10.69 -29.72
CA SER A 375 1.70 -11.51 -29.45
C SER A 375 1.44 -12.80 -28.65
N HIS A 376 0.17 -13.14 -28.43
CA HIS A 376 -0.27 -14.28 -27.62
C HIS A 376 0.47 -14.38 -26.27
N GLY A 377 0.43 -13.29 -25.49
CA GLY A 377 1.11 -13.19 -24.20
C GLY A 377 2.62 -12.91 -24.28
N GLY A 378 3.14 -12.50 -25.44
CA GLY A 378 4.56 -12.30 -25.73
C GLY A 378 5.30 -13.56 -26.20
N LYS A 379 4.57 -14.64 -26.52
CA LYS A 379 5.13 -15.90 -27.05
C LYS A 379 5.40 -15.81 -28.55
N GLU A 380 4.59 -15.04 -29.28
CA GLU A 380 4.62 -14.93 -30.74
C GLU A 380 4.99 -13.50 -31.15
N PRO A 381 6.08 -13.25 -31.89
CA PRO A 381 6.44 -11.91 -32.32
C PRO A 381 5.68 -11.49 -33.59
N ILE A 382 5.04 -10.30 -33.56
CA ILE A 382 4.50 -9.65 -34.76
C ILE A 382 5.59 -8.93 -35.55
N GLU A 383 5.36 -8.68 -36.84
CA GLU A 383 6.30 -8.02 -37.74
C GLU A 383 5.92 -6.55 -37.97
N ILE A 384 6.90 -5.65 -37.81
CA ILE A 384 6.79 -4.21 -38.05
C ILE A 384 7.76 -3.86 -39.18
N GLY A 385 7.33 -4.02 -40.43
CA GLY A 385 8.21 -3.94 -41.58
C GLY A 385 9.28 -5.03 -41.55
N SER A 386 10.55 -4.65 -41.37
CA SER A 386 11.68 -5.59 -41.22
C SER A 386 12.04 -5.93 -39.77
N GLU A 387 11.36 -5.31 -38.79
CA GLU A 387 11.57 -5.54 -37.36
C GLU A 387 10.48 -6.42 -36.76
N LYS A 388 10.70 -6.86 -35.51
CA LYS A 388 9.70 -7.62 -34.75
C LYS A 388 9.41 -7.00 -33.39
N ARG A 389 8.20 -7.22 -32.87
CA ARG A 389 7.74 -6.78 -31.55
C ARG A 389 6.90 -7.86 -30.87
N THR A 390 6.93 -7.86 -29.54
CA THR A 390 6.01 -8.60 -28.66
C THR A 390 5.36 -7.64 -27.66
N PHE A 391 6.14 -6.66 -27.19
CA PHE A 391 5.71 -5.47 -26.46
C PHE A 391 6.48 -4.26 -26.99
N LEU A 392 6.03 -3.05 -26.66
CA LEU A 392 6.61 -1.79 -27.14
C LEU A 392 8.05 -1.59 -26.62
N GLN A 393 8.94 -1.20 -27.53
CA GLN A 393 10.33 -0.84 -27.24
C GLN A 393 10.46 0.68 -27.04
N ASP A 394 11.58 1.12 -26.51
CA ASP A 394 11.87 2.55 -26.39
C ASP A 394 12.09 3.14 -27.79
N GLY A 395 11.57 4.35 -28.02
CA GLY A 395 11.62 5.01 -29.32
C GLY A 395 10.47 4.67 -30.27
N ASP A 396 9.71 3.60 -30.01
CA ASP A 396 8.50 3.25 -30.77
C ASP A 396 7.40 4.31 -30.58
N THR A 397 6.63 4.56 -31.64
CA THR A 397 5.49 5.47 -31.68
C THR A 397 4.25 4.70 -32.13
N VAL A 398 3.17 4.76 -31.34
CA VAL A 398 1.88 4.15 -31.68
C VAL A 398 0.92 5.26 -32.07
N THR A 399 0.16 5.04 -33.14
CA THR A 399 -0.90 5.95 -33.59
C THR A 399 -2.18 5.18 -33.87
N PHE A 400 -3.30 5.62 -33.30
CA PHE A 400 -4.62 5.12 -33.69
C PHE A 400 -5.33 6.12 -34.61
N LEU A 401 -6.11 5.57 -35.53
CA LEU A 401 -7.04 6.29 -36.39
C LEU A 401 -8.43 5.70 -36.22
N ALA A 402 -9.46 6.53 -36.32
CA ALA A 402 -10.85 6.05 -36.38
C ALA A 402 -11.71 6.87 -37.33
N VAL A 403 -12.61 6.16 -38.02
CA VAL A 403 -13.54 6.74 -38.99
C VAL A 403 -14.84 5.94 -39.06
N ALA A 404 -15.96 6.65 -38.95
CA ALA A 404 -17.27 6.15 -39.32
C ALA A 404 -17.53 6.50 -40.80
N ASP A 405 -17.90 5.49 -41.57
CA ASP A 405 -18.16 5.59 -43.01
C ASP A 405 -19.31 4.64 -43.38
N ASP A 406 -20.17 5.09 -44.30
CA ASP A 406 -21.31 4.35 -44.87
C ASP A 406 -21.17 4.16 -46.39
N GLY A 407 -20.01 4.51 -46.95
CA GLY A 407 -19.72 4.39 -48.38
C GLY A 407 -20.45 5.43 -49.25
N SER A 408 -21.01 6.50 -48.65
CA SER A 408 -21.73 7.54 -49.39
C SER A 408 -20.93 8.83 -49.57
N ASP A 409 -21.19 9.55 -50.66
CA ASP A 409 -20.57 10.83 -51.01
C ASP A 409 -20.84 11.99 -50.03
N LYS A 410 -21.48 11.71 -48.88
CA LYS A 410 -21.74 12.67 -47.79
C LYS A 410 -20.48 12.98 -46.98
N GLY A 411 -19.43 12.17 -47.11
CA GLY A 411 -18.14 12.36 -46.45
C GLY A 411 -18.03 11.69 -45.08
N LEU A 412 -16.78 11.50 -44.65
CA LEU A 412 -16.36 10.73 -43.48
C LEU A 412 -16.66 11.45 -42.15
N VAL A 413 -16.83 10.68 -41.08
CA VAL A 413 -16.86 11.19 -39.70
C VAL A 413 -15.70 10.56 -38.92
N GLY A 414 -14.56 11.26 -38.88
CA GLY A 414 -13.32 10.78 -38.26
C GLY A 414 -12.87 11.59 -37.05
N PHE A 415 -12.07 10.95 -36.19
CA PHE A 415 -11.70 11.45 -34.87
C PHE A 415 -10.37 12.24 -34.85
N GLY A 416 -9.64 12.22 -35.96
CA GLY A 416 -8.23 12.57 -35.99
C GLY A 416 -7.34 11.50 -35.33
N PRO A 417 -6.01 11.65 -35.37
CA PRO A 417 -5.09 10.69 -34.77
C PRO A 417 -4.95 10.89 -33.25
N VAL A 418 -4.96 9.79 -32.49
CA VAL A 418 -4.32 9.73 -31.16
C VAL A 418 -2.96 9.05 -31.30
N SER A 419 -1.88 9.77 -31.00
CA SER A 419 -0.51 9.30 -31.17
C SER A 419 0.31 9.51 -29.90
N GLY A 420 1.32 8.67 -29.67
CA GLY A 420 2.28 8.86 -28.58
C GLY A 420 3.55 8.05 -28.80
N LYS A 421 4.69 8.62 -28.39
CA LYS A 421 6.02 8.01 -28.49
C LYS A 421 6.52 7.57 -27.11
N ILE A 422 7.01 6.33 -27.03
CA ILE A 422 7.63 5.80 -25.82
C ILE A 422 9.06 6.32 -25.70
N LEU A 423 9.35 6.95 -24.56
CA LEU A 423 10.69 7.37 -24.15
C LEU A 423 11.30 6.36 -23.17
N PRO A 424 12.64 6.20 -23.14
CA PRO A 424 13.31 5.36 -22.16
C PRO A 424 12.93 5.67 -20.72
N ALA A 425 12.86 4.64 -19.89
CA ALA A 425 12.58 4.79 -18.46
C ALA A 425 13.64 5.64 -17.76
N LEU A 426 13.23 6.56 -16.88
CA LEU A 426 14.13 7.42 -16.08
C LEU A 426 14.80 6.67 -14.91
N PHE A 427 15.37 5.50 -15.20
CA PHE A 427 15.91 4.58 -14.20
C PHE A 427 17.43 4.75 -14.06
N GLU A 428 17.87 5.54 -13.07
CA GLU A 428 19.28 5.57 -12.65
C GLU A 428 19.68 4.20 -12.05
N CYS A 429 20.07 3.29 -12.94
CA CYS A 429 20.65 2.01 -12.56
C CYS A 429 21.92 2.25 -11.72
N LYS A 430 21.93 1.79 -10.47
CA LYS A 430 23.07 1.91 -9.52
C LYS A 430 24.29 1.06 -9.89
N ARG A 431 24.57 0.89 -11.19
CA ARG A 431 25.92 0.60 -11.69
C ARG A 431 26.83 1.72 -11.19
N ARG A 432 27.88 1.37 -10.44
CA ARG A 432 28.97 2.31 -10.12
C ARG A 432 29.42 2.96 -11.43
N LYS A 433 29.43 4.30 -11.49
CA LYS A 433 30.02 5.05 -12.62
C LYS A 433 31.53 4.81 -12.65
N ILE A 434 31.94 3.68 -13.24
CA ILE A 434 33.32 3.46 -13.67
C ILE A 434 33.61 4.53 -14.71
N LYS A 435 34.39 5.55 -14.35
CA LYS A 435 34.90 6.51 -15.32
C LYS A 435 35.73 5.73 -16.32
N VAL A 436 35.24 5.62 -17.56
CA VAL A 436 36.04 5.16 -18.70
C VAL A 436 36.97 6.31 -19.07
N SER A 437 38.11 6.40 -18.38
CA SER A 437 39.24 7.18 -18.88
C SER A 437 39.77 6.48 -20.12
N THR A 438 40.01 7.24 -21.19
CA THR A 438 40.51 6.73 -22.47
C THR A 438 41.99 6.31 -22.38
N SER A 439 42.23 5.10 -21.89
CA SER A 439 43.51 4.38 -22.01
C SER A 439 43.25 2.89 -22.22
N HIS A 440 44.07 2.23 -23.05
CA HIS A 440 43.83 0.85 -23.45
C HIS A 440 44.13 -0.17 -22.33
N THR A 441 43.57 -1.38 -22.48
CA THR A 441 43.72 -2.63 -21.68
C THR A 441 42.61 -2.96 -20.66
N THR A 442 41.65 -3.75 -21.12
CA THR A 442 40.54 -4.31 -20.31
C THR A 442 40.98 -5.60 -19.60
N PHE A 443 41.44 -5.52 -18.35
CA PHE A 443 41.82 -6.70 -17.56
C PHE A 443 40.74 -7.16 -16.56
N CYS A 444 40.50 -8.47 -16.51
CA CYS A 444 39.43 -9.08 -15.70
C CYS A 444 39.78 -9.13 -14.19
N ARG A 445 39.64 -8.00 -13.48
CA ARG A 445 39.73 -7.95 -12.01
C ARG A 445 38.61 -8.69 -11.26
N SER A 446 37.54 -9.13 -11.94
CA SER A 446 36.39 -9.80 -11.29
C SER A 446 36.58 -11.30 -11.02
N CYS A 447 37.60 -11.96 -11.59
CA CYS A 447 37.80 -13.42 -11.47
C CYS A 447 38.94 -13.76 -10.48
N PHE A 448 38.91 -13.16 -9.29
CA PHE A 448 39.78 -13.55 -8.17
C PHE A 448 39.22 -14.76 -7.39
N SER A 449 38.67 -15.74 -8.13
CA SER A 449 38.24 -17.05 -7.63
C SER A 449 39.03 -18.17 -8.35
N ASN A 450 39.23 -19.29 -7.69
CA ASN A 450 40.26 -20.28 -8.03
C ASN A 450 39.95 -21.19 -9.26
N GLN A 451 39.03 -20.79 -10.15
CA GLN A 451 38.55 -21.61 -11.27
C GLN A 451 38.98 -21.10 -12.67
N CYS A 452 39.70 -19.98 -12.76
CA CYS A 452 40.13 -19.41 -14.04
C CYS A 452 41.49 -19.98 -14.50
N ASN A 453 41.50 -20.85 -15.51
CA ASN A 453 42.70 -21.59 -15.94
C ASN A 453 43.70 -20.82 -16.84
N GLY A 454 43.36 -19.61 -17.29
CA GLY A 454 44.25 -18.76 -18.10
C GLY A 454 44.42 -19.19 -19.57
N LEU A 455 43.77 -20.26 -20.03
CA LEU A 455 43.95 -20.85 -21.36
C LEU A 455 42.71 -20.78 -22.27
N ARG A 456 41.54 -20.47 -21.71
CA ARG A 456 40.29 -20.22 -22.46
C ARG A 456 39.51 -19.06 -21.81
N PRO A 457 38.56 -18.42 -22.51
CA PRO A 457 37.62 -17.47 -21.88
C PRO A 457 36.81 -18.17 -20.78
N CYS A 458 36.63 -17.53 -19.62
CA CYS A 458 35.78 -18.09 -18.58
C CYS A 458 34.30 -18.07 -19.01
N GLN A 459 33.49 -18.96 -18.42
CA GLN A 459 32.06 -19.15 -18.77
C GLN A 459 31.23 -17.85 -18.74
N ARG A 460 31.61 -16.90 -17.88
CA ARG A 460 30.99 -15.56 -17.78
C ARG A 460 31.43 -14.62 -18.92
N CYS A 461 32.70 -14.60 -19.31
CA CYS A 461 33.15 -13.82 -20.48
C CYS A 461 32.59 -14.41 -21.78
N SER A 462 32.48 -15.74 -21.86
CA SER A 462 31.85 -16.45 -22.99
C SER A 462 30.37 -16.09 -23.14
N HIS A 463 29.57 -16.16 -22.05
CA HIS A 463 28.17 -15.71 -22.07
C HIS A 463 27.99 -14.25 -22.46
N LEU A 464 28.90 -13.37 -22.03
CA LEU A 464 28.86 -11.93 -22.31
C LEU A 464 29.53 -11.53 -23.63
N ARG A 465 30.07 -12.49 -24.41
CA ARG A 465 30.84 -12.27 -25.64
C ARG A 465 31.97 -11.25 -25.50
N LEU A 466 32.72 -11.31 -24.39
CA LEU A 466 33.83 -10.42 -24.08
C LEU A 466 35.19 -11.09 -24.33
N ASP A 467 36.09 -10.40 -25.04
CA ASP A 467 37.46 -10.85 -25.27
C ASP A 467 38.24 -10.99 -23.95
N CYS A 468 38.90 -12.13 -23.80
CA CYS A 468 39.52 -12.55 -22.54
C CYS A 468 41.05 -12.55 -22.65
N VAL A 469 41.64 -11.35 -22.73
CA VAL A 469 43.08 -11.15 -22.90
C VAL A 469 43.83 -11.18 -21.56
N TYR A 470 44.92 -11.96 -21.49
CA TYR A 470 45.78 -12.06 -20.31
C TYR A 470 47.12 -11.34 -20.54
N PRO A 471 47.71 -10.65 -19.55
CA PRO A 471 48.97 -9.95 -19.71
C PRO A 471 50.17 -10.92 -19.67
N SER A 472 51.13 -10.75 -20.58
CA SER A 472 52.36 -11.54 -20.71
C SER A 472 53.40 -11.28 -19.60
N GLY A 473 52.98 -11.27 -18.33
CA GLY A 473 53.79 -10.87 -17.18
C GLY A 473 54.54 -12.02 -16.47
N PRO A 474 55.68 -11.75 -15.80
CA PRO A 474 56.46 -12.76 -15.07
C PRO A 474 55.67 -13.56 -14.02
N HIS A 475 54.68 -12.94 -13.38
CA HIS A 475 53.81 -13.59 -12.39
C HIS A 475 52.98 -14.75 -12.98
N VAL A 476 52.57 -14.66 -14.25
CA VAL A 476 51.85 -15.75 -14.94
C VAL A 476 52.79 -16.94 -15.12
N ARG A 477 54.03 -16.71 -15.59
CA ARG A 477 55.05 -17.78 -15.71
C ARG A 477 55.38 -18.44 -14.36
N ARG A 478 55.33 -17.69 -13.26
CA ARG A 478 55.54 -18.23 -11.90
C ARG A 478 54.38 -19.12 -11.45
N ARG A 479 53.13 -18.72 -11.73
CA ARG A 479 51.93 -19.52 -11.40
C ARG A 479 51.82 -20.77 -12.29
N VAL A 480 52.06 -20.66 -13.60
CA VAL A 480 52.12 -21.82 -14.50
C VAL A 480 53.15 -22.85 -14.02
N ARG A 481 54.37 -22.43 -13.69
CA ARG A 481 55.41 -23.34 -13.12
C ARG A 481 55.06 -23.93 -11.76
N GLN A 482 54.14 -23.33 -11.02
CA GLN A 482 53.64 -23.88 -9.76
C GLN A 482 52.55 -24.93 -10.02
N ASN A 483 51.56 -24.62 -10.85
CA ASN A 483 50.55 -25.59 -11.31
C ASN A 483 51.18 -26.80 -12.06
N GLU A 484 52.31 -26.61 -12.77
CA GLU A 484 53.10 -27.70 -13.37
C GLU A 484 53.84 -28.57 -12.34
N ARG A 485 54.18 -28.03 -11.16
CA ARG A 485 54.76 -28.81 -10.05
C ARG A 485 53.68 -29.56 -9.30
N GLU A 486 52.56 -28.90 -9.01
CA GLU A 486 51.39 -29.48 -8.36
C GLU A 486 50.85 -30.65 -9.20
N ARG A 487 50.65 -30.47 -10.52
CA ARG A 487 50.29 -31.58 -11.44
C ARG A 487 51.32 -32.71 -11.51
N LYS A 488 52.61 -32.43 -11.34
CA LYS A 488 53.66 -33.46 -11.27
C LYS A 488 53.70 -34.17 -9.91
N GLN A 489 53.15 -33.58 -8.86
CA GLN A 489 52.95 -34.23 -7.57
C GLN A 489 51.66 -35.06 -7.58
N GLU A 490 50.56 -34.54 -8.14
CA GLU A 490 49.31 -35.27 -8.38
C GLU A 490 49.55 -36.54 -9.21
N ALA A 491 50.19 -36.42 -10.39
CA ALA A 491 50.52 -37.57 -11.23
C ALA A 491 51.51 -38.57 -10.58
N HIS A 492 52.29 -38.13 -9.58
CA HIS A 492 53.16 -38.99 -8.78
C HIS A 492 52.40 -39.64 -7.60
N HIS A 493 51.27 -39.07 -7.19
CA HIS A 493 50.35 -39.63 -6.19
C HIS A 493 49.40 -40.65 -6.84
N GLU A 494 48.88 -40.36 -8.04
CA GLU A 494 48.10 -41.29 -8.86
C GLU A 494 48.92 -42.54 -9.22
N ARG A 495 50.19 -42.37 -9.67
CA ARG A 495 51.14 -43.48 -9.89
C ARG A 495 51.47 -44.30 -8.63
N ARG A 496 51.15 -43.80 -7.45
CA ARG A 496 51.32 -44.52 -6.17
C ARG A 496 50.03 -45.19 -5.70
N SER A 497 48.88 -44.67 -6.15
CA SER A 497 47.56 -45.28 -5.98
C SER A 497 47.36 -46.45 -6.95
N SER A 498 47.85 -46.32 -8.19
CA SER A 498 47.75 -47.34 -9.26
C SER A 498 48.67 -48.55 -9.10
N VAL A 499 49.16 -48.82 -7.89
CA VAL A 499 50.01 -49.97 -7.54
C VAL A 499 49.31 -50.90 -6.53
N VAL A 500 48.15 -50.49 -5.98
CA VAL A 500 47.37 -51.29 -5.02
C VAL A 500 45.95 -51.55 -5.56
N ASN A 501 45.90 -52.24 -6.71
CA ASN A 501 44.90 -53.27 -7.08
C ASN A 501 44.90 -53.52 -8.60
N SER A 502 45.90 -54.28 -9.07
CA SER A 502 45.93 -54.86 -10.42
C SER A 502 46.23 -56.35 -10.32
N THR A 503 45.28 -57.12 -9.76
CA THR A 503 45.44 -58.58 -9.58
C THR A 503 44.11 -59.35 -9.57
N ASN A 504 43.30 -59.17 -10.62
CA ASN A 504 43.13 -60.24 -11.62
C ASN A 504 42.34 -59.72 -12.84
N ASN A 505 42.52 -60.40 -13.98
CA ASN A 505 42.18 -59.86 -15.29
C ASN A 505 41.71 -60.98 -16.24
N ASN A 506 41.01 -60.60 -17.32
CA ASN A 506 40.56 -61.44 -18.46
C ASN A 506 39.38 -62.39 -18.11
N ASN A 507 38.37 -62.62 -18.94
CA ASN A 507 38.29 -62.52 -20.42
C ASN A 507 37.03 -61.77 -20.95
N GLU A 508 37.15 -61.34 -22.21
CA GLU A 508 36.11 -60.91 -23.16
C GLU A 508 35.43 -62.11 -23.88
N PRO A 509 34.42 -61.92 -24.80
CA PRO A 509 33.44 -60.83 -24.96
C PRO A 509 31.98 -61.32 -25.28
N ALA A 510 31.05 -60.37 -25.49
CA ALA A 510 30.10 -60.27 -26.63
C ALA A 510 28.56 -60.16 -26.37
N LYS A 511 27.94 -59.27 -27.18
CA LYS A 511 26.60 -59.29 -27.83
C LYS A 511 25.26 -59.25 -27.05
N GLU A 512 24.43 -58.31 -27.51
CA GLU A 512 22.99 -58.40 -27.91
C GLU A 512 21.84 -58.69 -26.91
N ASP A 513 20.89 -57.75 -26.93
CA ASP A 513 19.42 -57.86 -27.00
C ASP A 513 18.49 -58.40 -25.85
N GLN A 514 17.38 -57.64 -25.72
CA GLN A 514 15.99 -57.97 -25.35
C GLN A 514 15.59 -58.78 -24.07
N GLU A 515 14.75 -58.09 -23.27
CA GLU A 515 13.42 -58.52 -22.75
C GLU A 515 13.20 -59.58 -21.63
N SER A 516 12.22 -59.22 -20.77
CA SER A 516 11.11 -60.07 -20.26
C SER A 516 11.25 -61.01 -19.03
N TRP A 517 10.78 -60.48 -17.88
CA TRP A 517 9.81 -61.06 -16.91
C TRP A 517 10.07 -62.37 -16.09
N GLU A 518 9.49 -62.36 -14.86
CA GLU A 518 8.95 -63.51 -14.07
C GLU A 518 9.94 -64.49 -13.34
N LYS A 519 9.65 -65.12 -12.17
CA LYS A 519 8.58 -65.06 -11.13
C LYS A 519 8.98 -65.84 -9.83
N ILE A 520 8.07 -65.93 -8.82
CA ILE A 520 7.93 -67.01 -7.77
C ILE A 520 8.96 -67.04 -6.60
N SER A 521 8.69 -67.42 -5.32
CA SER A 521 7.53 -67.52 -4.37
C SER A 521 8.04 -68.07 -2.98
N CYS A 522 7.38 -68.30 -1.82
CA CYS A 522 6.04 -68.05 -1.20
C CYS A 522 6.07 -68.32 0.35
N ASN A 523 5.10 -67.76 1.11
CA ASN A 523 4.43 -68.22 2.38
C ASN A 523 5.28 -68.58 3.65
N VAL A 524 4.80 -68.65 4.92
CA VAL A 524 3.49 -69.06 5.55
C VAL A 524 3.18 -68.29 6.87
N ASP A 525 1.91 -68.26 7.31
CA ASP A 525 1.29 -67.57 8.48
C ASP A 525 1.58 -68.12 9.92
N LEU A 526 1.25 -67.33 10.98
CA LEU A 526 0.16 -67.59 11.96
C LEU A 526 0.01 -66.50 13.08
N SER A 527 -1.15 -66.44 13.78
CA SER A 527 -1.54 -65.47 14.85
C SER A 527 -2.19 -66.19 16.09
N PRO A 528 -2.66 -65.56 17.23
CA PRO A 528 -3.87 -64.68 17.29
C PRO A 528 -4.12 -63.69 18.51
N ASN A 529 -5.18 -62.85 18.42
CA ASN A 529 -6.05 -62.24 19.49
C ASN A 529 -5.54 -61.09 20.45
N VAL A 530 -6.32 -60.44 21.36
CA VAL A 530 -7.68 -59.75 21.46
C VAL A 530 -8.00 -59.39 22.97
N PRO A 531 -8.97 -58.55 23.48
CA PRO A 531 -9.89 -57.48 22.97
C PRO A 531 -9.97 -56.18 23.90
N THR A 532 -11.16 -55.52 23.98
CA THR A 532 -11.71 -54.42 24.87
C THR A 532 -11.62 -52.95 24.36
N THR A 533 -12.67 -52.09 24.17
CA THR A 533 -14.03 -51.76 24.73
C THR A 533 -14.01 -50.85 25.97
N PHE A 534 -14.84 -49.80 26.18
CA PHE A 534 -16.08 -49.25 25.54
C PHE A 534 -16.20 -47.71 25.90
N TYR A 535 -17.24 -46.86 25.75
CA TYR A 535 -18.68 -46.86 25.35
C TYR A 535 -19.14 -45.40 24.95
N ASN A 536 -20.44 -45.14 24.63
CA ASN A 536 -21.05 -43.81 24.36
C ASN A 536 -22.60 -43.86 24.53
N ILE A 537 -23.31 -42.78 24.92
CA ILE A 537 -24.79 -42.78 25.20
C ILE A 537 -25.53 -41.50 24.70
N LYS A 538 -26.77 -41.68 24.22
CA LYS A 538 -27.76 -40.64 23.79
C LYS A 538 -29.02 -40.65 24.68
N SER A 539 -29.83 -39.57 24.65
CA SER A 539 -31.33 -39.53 24.63
C SER A 539 -31.86 -38.14 25.07
N ARG A 540 -33.09 -37.68 24.80
CA ARG A 540 -34.21 -38.16 23.93
C ARG A 540 -35.09 -36.96 23.47
N MET A 541 -36.10 -37.24 22.64
CA MET A 541 -37.22 -36.35 22.28
C MET A 541 -38.48 -36.77 23.07
N ASP A 542 -39.47 -35.88 23.18
CA ASP A 542 -40.89 -36.19 23.40
C ASP A 542 -41.76 -35.12 22.70
N ASP A 543 -42.96 -35.50 22.25
CA ASP A 543 -43.98 -34.64 21.60
C ASP A 543 -45.16 -34.37 22.54
N ASP A 544 -45.78 -33.18 22.46
CA ASP A 544 -47.23 -33.05 22.19
C ASP A 544 -47.58 -31.60 21.78
N GLY A 545 -48.73 -31.36 21.13
CA GLY A 545 -49.00 -30.11 20.40
C GLY A 545 -50.35 -29.41 20.63
N SER A 546 -50.49 -28.19 20.11
CA SER A 546 -51.78 -27.56 19.75
C SER A 546 -51.57 -26.31 18.88
N SER A 547 -52.59 -25.92 18.12
CA SER A 547 -52.49 -24.97 16.98
C SER A 547 -53.26 -23.66 17.17
N VAL A 548 -52.65 -22.53 16.77
CA VAL A 548 -53.35 -21.33 16.23
C VAL A 548 -52.45 -20.67 15.17
N ASP A 549 -53.02 -20.25 14.04
CA ASP A 549 -52.31 -19.57 12.96
C ASP A 549 -51.87 -18.14 13.29
N ASN A 550 -50.75 -17.69 12.69
CA ASN A 550 -50.72 -16.43 11.94
C ASN A 550 -49.52 -16.34 10.98
N SER A 551 -49.64 -15.50 9.96
CA SER A 551 -48.82 -15.57 8.73
C SER A 551 -47.67 -14.57 8.64
N ALA A 552 -46.48 -15.03 8.24
CA ALA A 552 -45.46 -14.24 7.55
C ALA A 552 -44.64 -15.14 6.62
N GLY A 553 -44.54 -14.81 5.33
CA GLY A 553 -43.92 -15.68 4.32
C GLY A 553 -42.45 -15.34 4.04
N ALA A 554 -41.58 -16.34 4.09
CA ALA A 554 -40.21 -16.27 3.57
C ALA A 554 -40.04 -17.33 2.46
N PHE A 555 -39.53 -16.93 1.29
CA PHE A 555 -39.34 -17.84 0.16
C PHE A 555 -38.04 -18.65 0.31
N GLY A 556 -38.16 -19.86 0.86
CA GLY A 556 -37.16 -20.91 0.72
C GLY A 556 -37.39 -21.76 -0.55
N SER A 557 -36.32 -22.20 -1.20
CA SER A 557 -36.37 -22.98 -2.44
C SER A 557 -37.00 -24.36 -2.26
N GLY A 558 -37.76 -24.83 -3.26
CA GLY A 558 -38.35 -26.18 -3.31
C GLY A 558 -38.21 -26.81 -4.70
N ASN A 559 -37.82 -28.08 -4.75
CA ASN A 559 -37.58 -28.84 -5.98
C ASN A 559 -38.85 -29.52 -6.54
N LEU A 560 -38.93 -29.65 -7.86
CA LEU A 560 -39.70 -30.66 -8.61
C LEU A 560 -38.81 -31.08 -9.81
N ILE A 561 -38.61 -32.35 -10.23
CA ILE A 561 -39.48 -33.55 -10.37
C ILE A 561 -40.49 -33.36 -11.53
N SER A 562 -40.68 -34.27 -12.50
CA SER A 562 -40.16 -35.64 -12.76
C SER A 562 -39.15 -35.64 -13.95
N ASP A 563 -38.89 -36.64 -14.83
CA ASP A 563 -39.45 -37.97 -15.12
C ASP A 563 -38.44 -38.98 -15.73
N SER A 564 -38.89 -40.00 -16.48
CA SER A 564 -38.21 -41.29 -16.68
C SER A 564 -38.36 -41.93 -18.08
N ASN A 565 -37.38 -42.78 -18.47
CA ASN A 565 -37.35 -43.89 -19.47
C ASN A 565 -35.86 -44.23 -19.78
N SER A 566 -35.28 -45.40 -19.44
CA SER A 566 -35.39 -46.75 -20.06
C SER A 566 -34.82 -46.83 -21.49
N GLU A 567 -33.86 -47.70 -21.87
CA GLU A 567 -33.03 -48.73 -21.19
C GLU A 567 -31.57 -48.65 -21.75
N SER A 568 -30.54 -49.48 -21.48
CA SER A 568 -30.25 -50.74 -20.73
C SER A 568 -28.73 -50.71 -20.36
N ALA A 569 -27.98 -51.70 -19.85
CA ALA A 569 -28.14 -53.12 -19.51
C ALA A 569 -27.16 -53.49 -18.33
N ALA A 570 -26.70 -54.76 -18.21
CA ALA A 570 -25.80 -55.26 -17.14
C ALA A 570 -25.01 -56.52 -17.62
N PRO A 571 -24.22 -57.30 -16.80
CA PRO A 571 -23.83 -57.15 -15.39
C PRO A 571 -22.34 -57.49 -15.04
N ASN A 572 -22.02 -57.70 -13.74
CA ASN A 572 -20.84 -58.37 -13.12
C ASN A 572 -19.54 -57.53 -12.91
N SER A 573 -18.74 -57.69 -11.84
CA SER A 573 -18.91 -58.40 -10.54
C SER A 573 -17.82 -58.02 -9.49
N CYS A 574 -17.98 -58.48 -8.24
CA CYS A 574 -17.05 -58.68 -7.10
C CYS A 574 -15.51 -58.64 -7.33
N GLU A 575 -14.61 -58.40 -6.35
CA GLU A 575 -14.73 -58.18 -4.88
C GLU A 575 -13.45 -57.50 -4.28
N SER A 576 -13.45 -57.18 -2.98
CA SER A 576 -12.32 -56.56 -2.23
C SER A 576 -11.55 -57.54 -1.31
N LYS A 577 -10.24 -57.36 -1.06
CA LYS A 577 -9.46 -57.95 0.07
C LYS A 577 -8.06 -57.27 0.28
N PRO A 578 -7.25 -57.55 1.34
CA PRO A 578 -6.84 -56.50 2.29
C PRO A 578 -5.33 -56.47 2.68
N THR A 579 -5.01 -55.82 3.81
CA THR A 579 -3.72 -55.71 4.55
C THR A 579 -3.33 -57.01 5.31
N VAL A 580 -2.13 -57.24 5.91
CA VAL A 580 -1.55 -56.64 7.16
C VAL A 580 -0.10 -57.17 7.47
N GLU A 581 0.83 -56.26 7.85
CA GLU A 581 2.00 -56.30 8.83
C GLU A 581 3.16 -57.36 8.88
N PRO A 582 4.28 -57.11 9.64
CA PRO A 582 5.59 -57.82 9.58
C PRO A 582 6.07 -58.52 10.91
N PRO A 583 7.31 -59.09 10.98
CA PRO A 583 7.87 -59.74 12.19
C PRO A 583 8.96 -58.95 12.98
N ILE A 584 9.38 -59.49 14.14
CA ILE A 584 10.26 -58.88 15.19
C ILE A 584 11.35 -59.89 15.65
N VAL A 585 12.54 -59.43 16.09
CA VAL A 585 13.50 -60.21 16.95
C VAL A 585 14.24 -59.30 17.98
N ASP A 586 14.63 -59.89 19.12
CA ASP A 586 15.35 -59.41 20.33
C ASP A 586 16.68 -58.63 20.13
N GLY A 587 17.32 -58.02 21.16
CA GLY A 587 16.91 -57.76 22.56
C GLY A 587 18.07 -57.62 23.59
N GLY A 588 18.02 -56.56 24.44
CA GLY A 588 18.87 -56.33 25.63
C GLY A 588 20.24 -55.63 25.43
N PRO A 589 20.97 -55.22 26.50
CA PRO A 589 20.58 -55.01 27.91
C PRO A 589 20.56 -53.50 28.32
N ILE A 590 20.14 -53.20 29.56
CA ILE A 590 19.99 -51.82 30.06
C ILE A 590 21.33 -51.21 30.52
N HIS A 591 21.62 -49.98 30.10
CA HIS A 591 22.58 -49.08 30.74
C HIS A 591 21.95 -47.70 30.94
N ASN A 592 21.89 -47.22 32.18
CA ASN A 592 21.53 -45.83 32.48
C ASN A 592 22.73 -44.92 32.23
N ASN A 593 22.55 -43.84 31.46
CA ASN A 593 23.26 -42.56 31.62
C ASN A 593 22.62 -41.46 30.76
N ASP A 594 22.58 -40.26 31.34
CA ASP A 594 22.03 -38.98 30.88
C ASP A 594 22.09 -38.64 29.37
N SER A 595 20.92 -38.43 28.75
CA SER A 595 20.59 -37.27 27.86
C SER A 595 19.19 -37.43 27.24
N PRO A 596 18.45 -36.33 26.94
CA PRO A 596 17.34 -36.38 25.99
C PRO A 596 17.86 -36.67 24.57
N PRO A 597 17.07 -37.32 23.70
CA PRO A 597 17.54 -37.77 22.40
C PRO A 597 17.93 -36.59 21.49
N GLN A 598 19.18 -36.57 21.02
CA GLN A 598 19.58 -35.72 19.91
C GLN A 598 18.93 -36.24 18.63
N SER A 599 17.96 -35.51 18.11
CA SER A 599 17.38 -35.78 16.79
C SER A 599 18.44 -35.59 15.70
N ASP A 600 18.46 -36.50 14.73
CA ASP A 600 19.38 -36.43 13.59
C ASP A 600 19.28 -35.09 12.84
N GLY A 601 20.42 -34.59 12.37
CA GLY A 601 20.59 -33.21 11.92
C GLY A 601 19.99 -32.87 10.55
N THR A 602 18.68 -32.99 10.35
CA THR A 602 17.95 -32.34 9.24
C THR A 602 16.44 -32.22 9.48
N SER A 603 15.80 -31.18 8.90
CA SER A 603 14.34 -30.99 8.78
C SER A 603 13.49 -30.61 10.01
N GLY A 604 14.01 -29.77 10.93
CA GLY A 604 13.23 -29.22 12.07
C GLY A 604 12.82 -27.74 12.01
N HIS A 605 13.17 -26.98 10.96
CA HIS A 605 12.98 -25.52 10.94
C HIS A 605 11.54 -25.10 10.56
N GLY A 606 10.82 -24.48 11.51
CA GLY A 606 9.56 -23.77 11.27
C GLY A 606 8.33 -24.31 11.99
N THR A 607 8.43 -25.44 12.70
CA THR A 607 7.35 -25.98 13.55
C THR A 607 7.33 -25.31 14.93
N LEU A 608 6.21 -25.42 15.65
CA LEU A 608 6.04 -24.85 17.00
C LEU A 608 7.09 -25.38 17.99
N TRP A 609 7.51 -26.64 17.79
CA TRP A 609 8.45 -27.37 18.63
C TRP A 609 9.92 -27.19 18.21
N GLY A 610 10.18 -26.45 17.12
CA GLY A 610 11.53 -26.04 16.71
C GLY A 610 12.11 -24.87 17.52
N ILE A 611 11.36 -24.33 18.49
CA ILE A 611 11.80 -23.31 19.44
C ILE A 611 11.98 -23.98 20.82
N PRO A 612 13.13 -23.80 21.51
CA PRO A 612 13.33 -24.36 22.85
C PRO A 612 12.24 -23.91 23.84
N PRO A 613 11.69 -24.80 24.70
CA PRO A 613 10.57 -24.44 25.58
C PRO A 613 10.82 -23.26 26.50
N GLU A 614 12.05 -23.16 27.05
CA GLU A 614 12.49 -22.03 27.86
C GLU A 614 12.45 -20.70 27.11
N ASP A 615 12.77 -20.70 25.81
CA ASP A 615 12.76 -19.48 25.00
C ASP A 615 11.33 -19.16 24.50
N ALA A 616 10.55 -20.17 24.16
CA ALA A 616 9.13 -20.02 23.85
C ALA A 616 8.36 -19.42 25.05
N LYS A 617 8.65 -19.90 26.27
CA LYS A 617 8.13 -19.35 27.51
C LYS A 617 8.51 -17.88 27.70
N LYS A 618 9.80 -17.53 27.66
CA LYS A 618 10.27 -16.12 27.73
C LYS A 618 9.61 -15.23 26.68
N MET A 619 9.41 -15.75 25.46
CA MET A 619 8.74 -15.01 24.37
C MET A 619 7.26 -14.74 24.68
N LEU A 620 6.54 -15.71 25.25
CA LEU A 620 5.14 -15.54 25.65
C LEU A 620 4.98 -14.66 26.91
N GLU A 621 5.87 -14.80 27.89
CA GLU A 621 6.00 -13.90 29.04
C GLU A 621 6.27 -12.45 28.59
N SER A 622 7.11 -12.28 27.56
CA SER A 622 7.42 -10.96 26.97
C SER A 622 6.27 -10.40 26.11
N TYR A 623 5.48 -11.25 25.46
CA TYR A 623 4.21 -10.82 24.86
C TYR A 623 3.22 -10.33 25.93
N ASP A 624 3.15 -11.00 27.08
CA ASP A 624 2.32 -10.56 28.19
C ASP A 624 2.84 -9.24 28.81
N SER A 625 4.15 -9.15 29.04
CA SER A 625 4.81 -7.98 29.62
C SER A 625 4.76 -6.74 28.73
N GLU A 626 4.85 -6.90 27.41
CA GLU A 626 4.89 -5.78 26.47
C GLU A 626 3.57 -5.48 25.76
N VAL A 627 2.70 -6.46 25.49
CA VAL A 627 1.57 -6.30 24.55
C VAL A 627 0.21 -6.56 25.22
N ASN A 628 0.01 -7.73 25.83
CA ASN A 628 -1.28 -8.09 26.41
C ASN A 628 -1.65 -7.18 27.60
N CYS A 629 -0.69 -6.72 28.40
CA CYS A 629 -0.96 -5.77 29.49
C CYS A 629 -1.55 -4.41 29.04
N LEU A 630 -1.38 -4.05 27.76
CA LEU A 630 -2.01 -2.86 27.15
C LEU A 630 -3.37 -3.17 26.53
N TYR A 631 -3.63 -4.43 26.19
CA TYR A 631 -4.82 -4.93 25.49
C TYR A 631 -5.16 -6.33 26.04
N PRO A 632 -5.76 -6.43 27.24
CA PRO A 632 -5.83 -7.68 28.01
C PRO A 632 -6.88 -8.66 27.45
N MET A 633 -6.63 -9.19 26.25
CA MET A 633 -7.46 -10.19 25.58
C MET A 633 -7.20 -11.60 26.12
N PHE A 634 -6.15 -11.77 26.93
CA PHE A 634 -5.85 -12.97 27.71
C PHE A 634 -5.57 -12.57 29.16
N ARG A 635 -5.78 -13.48 30.11
CA ARG A 635 -5.31 -13.29 31.49
C ARG A 635 -3.79 -13.40 31.58
N GLU A 636 -3.22 -12.84 32.64
CA GLU A 636 -1.82 -13.04 33.02
C GLU A 636 -1.39 -14.52 32.86
N GLY A 637 -0.28 -14.74 32.15
CA GLY A 637 0.29 -16.08 31.92
C GLY A 637 -0.55 -17.06 31.09
N GLU A 638 -1.75 -16.70 30.59
CA GLU A 638 -2.66 -17.70 30.01
C GLU A 638 -2.10 -18.36 28.73
N LEU A 639 -1.41 -17.60 27.87
CA LEU A 639 -0.76 -18.18 26.68
C LEU A 639 0.46 -19.04 27.05
N VAL A 640 1.15 -18.76 28.16
CA VAL A 640 2.24 -19.59 28.69
C VAL A 640 1.67 -20.94 29.13
N ARG A 641 0.60 -20.94 29.95
CA ARG A 641 -0.07 -22.18 30.37
C ARG A 641 -0.60 -22.99 29.18
N LYS A 642 -1.22 -22.33 28.19
CA LYS A 642 -1.68 -22.99 26.94
C LYS A 642 -0.53 -23.62 26.16
N TYR A 643 0.63 -22.97 26.11
CA TYR A 643 1.85 -23.55 25.51
C TYR A 643 2.38 -24.73 26.34
N GLU A 644 2.42 -24.64 27.67
CA GLU A 644 2.90 -25.72 28.55
C GLU A 644 1.98 -26.96 28.50
N GLU A 645 0.66 -26.78 28.50
CA GLU A 645 -0.33 -27.85 28.37
C GLU A 645 -0.21 -28.58 27.02
N ALA A 646 0.02 -27.82 25.94
CA ALA A 646 0.27 -28.39 24.62
C ALA A 646 1.66 -29.05 24.52
N PHE A 647 2.72 -28.43 25.07
CA PHE A 647 4.06 -29.00 25.05
C PHE A 647 4.14 -30.32 25.83
N LEU A 648 3.46 -30.42 26.98
CA LEU A 648 3.34 -31.66 27.74
C LEU A 648 2.57 -32.72 26.95
N SER A 649 1.44 -32.35 26.34
CA SER A 649 0.63 -33.27 25.54
C SER A 649 1.39 -33.80 24.31
N TYR A 650 2.12 -32.92 23.61
CA TYR A 650 3.02 -33.30 22.51
C TYR A 650 4.15 -34.23 22.97
N SER A 651 4.80 -33.91 24.10
CA SER A 651 5.89 -34.72 24.68
C SER A 651 5.45 -36.11 25.13
N LEU A 652 4.17 -36.28 25.51
CA LEU A 652 3.61 -37.56 25.93
C LEU A 652 3.01 -38.39 24.79
N GLN A 653 2.50 -37.75 23.72
CA GLN A 653 1.70 -38.43 22.68
C GLN A 653 2.32 -38.39 21.27
N GLY A 654 3.36 -37.57 21.05
CA GLY A 654 4.03 -37.41 19.75
C GLY A 654 3.17 -36.83 18.62
N LYS A 655 1.93 -36.43 18.92
CA LYS A 655 0.94 -35.87 17.98
C LYS A 655 0.14 -34.78 18.67
N ILE A 656 -0.10 -33.68 17.95
CA ILE A 656 -1.04 -32.62 18.32
C ILE A 656 -1.73 -32.14 17.04
N ASP A 657 -2.98 -31.70 17.15
CA ASP A 657 -3.63 -30.95 16.08
C ASP A 657 -3.06 -29.53 16.01
N GLU A 658 -2.12 -29.30 15.08
CA GLU A 658 -1.53 -27.99 14.84
C GLU A 658 -2.52 -26.93 14.31
N GLN A 659 -3.76 -27.32 13.98
CA GLN A 659 -4.84 -26.43 13.56
C GLN A 659 -5.69 -25.90 14.73
N ASP A 660 -5.53 -26.43 15.96
CA ASP A 660 -6.23 -25.96 17.16
C ASP A 660 -6.21 -24.42 17.25
N PRO A 661 -7.38 -23.74 17.23
CA PRO A 661 -7.47 -22.29 17.36
C PRO A 661 -6.68 -21.73 18.56
N THR A 662 -6.60 -22.49 19.65
CA THR A 662 -5.85 -22.14 20.86
C THR A 662 -4.36 -21.97 20.58
N LEU A 663 -3.78 -22.83 19.72
CA LEU A 663 -2.38 -22.77 19.30
C LEU A 663 -2.11 -21.66 18.29
N GLN A 664 -3.11 -21.18 17.56
CA GLN A 664 -2.94 -20.04 16.64
C GLN A 664 -2.63 -18.75 17.43
N PHE A 665 -3.26 -18.55 18.58
CA PHE A 665 -2.92 -17.47 19.51
C PHE A 665 -1.51 -17.61 20.08
N VAL A 666 -1.10 -18.83 20.47
CA VAL A 666 0.27 -19.11 20.94
C VAL A 666 1.31 -18.79 19.85
N LYS A 667 1.08 -19.24 18.60
CA LYS A 667 1.94 -18.97 17.44
C LYS A 667 2.14 -17.46 17.19
N LEU A 668 1.08 -16.65 17.30
CA LEU A 668 1.17 -15.18 17.17
C LEU A 668 1.80 -14.49 18.39
N GLY A 669 1.56 -15.00 19.60
CA GLY A 669 2.23 -14.54 20.83
C GLY A 669 3.74 -14.73 20.75
N LEU A 670 4.19 -15.89 20.26
CA LEU A 670 5.60 -16.16 19.95
C LEU A 670 6.14 -15.22 18.87
N GLY A 671 5.38 -14.92 17.82
CA GLY A 671 5.72 -13.92 16.80
C GLY A 671 6.03 -12.53 17.38
N CYS A 672 5.15 -12.05 18.27
CA CYS A 672 5.36 -10.80 18.99
C CYS A 672 6.58 -10.87 19.92
N GLY A 673 6.64 -11.89 20.79
CA GLY A 673 7.72 -12.07 21.76
C GLY A 673 9.10 -12.19 21.12
N SER A 674 9.20 -12.87 19.98
CA SER A 674 10.42 -12.96 19.16
C SER A 674 10.87 -11.58 18.66
N THR A 675 9.93 -10.79 18.14
CA THR A 675 10.17 -9.43 17.62
C THR A 675 10.62 -8.47 18.72
N ILE A 676 10.17 -8.71 19.96
CA ILE A 676 10.49 -7.92 21.14
C ILE A 676 11.86 -8.30 21.72
N LEU A 677 12.11 -9.59 21.98
CA LEU A 677 13.33 -10.07 22.63
C LEU A 677 14.55 -10.10 21.70
N ASP A 678 14.32 -10.26 20.38
CA ASP A 678 15.32 -10.58 19.35
C ASP A 678 15.95 -11.97 19.53
N ILE A 679 15.08 -12.98 19.55
CA ILE A 679 15.45 -14.40 19.49
C ILE A 679 14.49 -15.16 18.57
N HIS A 680 14.97 -16.23 17.92
CA HIS A 680 14.17 -17.15 17.07
C HIS A 680 13.35 -16.51 15.93
N LYS A 681 13.69 -15.29 15.49
CA LYS A 681 13.00 -14.48 14.48
C LYS A 681 12.48 -15.26 13.28
N GLN A 682 13.30 -16.10 12.65
CA GLN A 682 12.92 -16.83 11.44
C GLN A 682 11.85 -17.90 11.70
N ALA A 683 11.92 -18.61 12.84
CA ALA A 683 10.92 -19.61 13.21
C ALA A 683 9.61 -18.94 13.65
N ALA A 684 9.68 -17.92 14.50
CA ALA A 684 8.50 -17.21 15.00
C ALA A 684 7.78 -16.40 13.91
N ALA A 685 8.52 -15.83 12.96
CA ALA A 685 7.93 -15.20 11.77
C ALA A 685 7.21 -16.23 10.90
N LYS A 686 7.83 -17.40 10.65
CA LYS A 686 7.19 -18.49 9.89
C LYS A 686 5.88 -18.97 10.55
N LEU A 687 5.90 -19.20 11.86
CA LEU A 687 4.69 -19.55 12.63
C LEU A 687 3.59 -18.47 12.54
N SER A 688 3.97 -17.20 12.48
CA SER A 688 3.03 -16.08 12.32
C SER A 688 2.49 -15.98 10.90
N GLU A 689 3.34 -16.14 9.88
CA GLU A 689 2.95 -16.20 8.46
C GLU A 689 1.96 -17.33 8.18
N ASP A 690 2.18 -18.52 8.76
CA ASP A 690 1.26 -19.65 8.61
C ASP A 690 -0.10 -19.41 9.25
N VAL A 691 -0.15 -18.72 10.40
CA VAL A 691 -1.43 -18.29 11.00
C VAL A 691 -2.12 -17.20 10.17
N ILE A 692 -1.37 -16.26 9.59
CA ILE A 692 -1.93 -15.22 8.70
C ILE A 692 -2.51 -15.85 7.41
N HIS A 693 -1.82 -16.83 6.84
CA HIS A 693 -2.32 -17.60 5.70
C HIS A 693 -3.56 -18.43 6.06
N ALA A 694 -3.58 -19.08 7.24
CA ALA A 694 -4.76 -19.79 7.73
C ALA A 694 -5.95 -18.84 7.94
N ALA A 695 -5.75 -17.70 8.61
CA ALA A 695 -6.77 -16.67 8.84
C ALA A 695 -7.38 -16.14 7.54
N THR A 696 -6.58 -16.05 6.47
CA THR A 696 -7.07 -15.66 5.13
C THR A 696 -8.14 -16.63 4.59
N SER A 697 -8.09 -17.92 4.95
CA SER A 697 -9.14 -18.89 4.61
C SER A 697 -10.37 -18.80 5.52
N VAL A 698 -10.19 -18.35 6.78
CA VAL A 698 -11.27 -18.17 7.76
C VAL A 698 -12.18 -17.00 7.39
N MET A 699 -11.70 -16.00 6.65
CA MET A 699 -12.51 -14.88 6.14
C MET A 699 -13.66 -15.29 5.19
N ASN A 700 -13.75 -16.56 4.78
CA ASN A 700 -14.89 -17.09 4.01
C ASN A 700 -15.89 -17.90 4.87
N LYS A 701 -15.79 -17.82 6.21
CA LYS A 701 -16.69 -18.46 7.19
C LYS A 701 -17.46 -17.38 7.95
N ALA A 702 -18.58 -17.74 8.57
CA ALA A 702 -19.34 -16.84 9.43
C ALA A 702 -18.47 -16.34 10.60
N ALA A 703 -18.59 -15.06 10.96
CA ALA A 703 -17.76 -14.46 12.00
C ALA A 703 -17.94 -15.11 13.38
N ASP A 704 -16.83 -15.31 14.09
CA ASP A 704 -16.81 -15.69 15.50
C ASP A 704 -15.82 -14.84 16.31
N LEU A 705 -15.89 -14.93 17.64
CA LEU A 705 -15.02 -14.14 18.53
C LEU A 705 -13.54 -14.54 18.41
N ASN A 706 -13.25 -15.79 18.04
CA ASN A 706 -11.87 -16.26 17.85
C ASN A 706 -11.22 -15.59 16.63
N MET A 707 -11.95 -15.49 15.51
CA MET A 707 -11.54 -14.76 14.31
C MET A 707 -11.23 -13.28 14.61
N LEU A 708 -12.05 -12.63 15.45
CA LEU A 708 -11.79 -11.26 15.88
C LEU A 708 -10.48 -11.15 16.68
N ILE A 709 -10.30 -12.00 17.70
CA ILE A 709 -9.08 -12.04 18.52
C ILE A 709 -7.85 -12.34 17.65
N LEU A 710 -7.99 -13.25 16.68
CA LEU A 710 -6.92 -13.64 15.75
C LEU A 710 -6.48 -12.44 14.89
N LEU A 711 -7.43 -11.70 14.30
CA LEU A 711 -7.14 -10.49 13.52
C LEU A 711 -6.50 -9.39 14.39
N LEU A 712 -6.91 -9.26 15.66
CA LEU A 712 -6.30 -8.31 16.60
C LEU A 712 -4.87 -8.71 16.99
N MET A 713 -4.59 -10.02 17.17
CA MET A 713 -3.23 -10.52 17.38
C MET A 713 -2.34 -10.37 16.13
N ILE A 714 -2.90 -10.57 14.92
CA ILE A 714 -2.18 -10.28 13.67
C ILE A 714 -1.86 -8.79 13.58
N HIS A 715 -2.82 -7.90 13.87
CA HIS A 715 -2.58 -6.45 13.94
C HIS A 715 -1.48 -6.09 14.97
N GLN A 716 -1.45 -6.75 16.14
CA GLN A 716 -0.38 -6.58 17.12
C GLN A 716 0.98 -7.02 16.55
N TYR A 717 1.08 -8.21 15.97
CA TYR A 717 2.31 -8.71 15.34
C TYR A 717 2.79 -7.77 14.23
N GLU A 718 1.90 -7.34 13.33
CA GLU A 718 2.20 -6.39 12.26
C GLU A 718 2.65 -5.02 12.78
N PHE A 719 2.06 -4.52 13.87
CA PHE A 719 2.48 -3.29 14.54
C PHE A 719 3.89 -3.41 15.11
N HIS A 720 4.20 -4.52 15.82
CA HIS A 720 5.53 -4.76 16.37
C HIS A 720 6.58 -5.02 15.26
N CYS A 721 6.14 -5.57 14.13
CA CYS A 721 6.92 -5.68 12.90
C CYS A 721 6.98 -4.37 12.07
N ASP A 722 6.43 -3.25 12.54
CA ASP A 722 6.49 -1.94 11.88
C ASP A 722 5.85 -1.90 10.45
N MET A 723 4.80 -2.70 10.24
CA MET A 723 4.12 -2.89 8.95
C MET A 723 2.88 -1.98 8.81
N GLY A 724 3.01 -0.68 9.09
CA GLY A 724 1.90 0.25 9.34
C GLY A 724 0.74 0.28 8.33
N THR A 725 0.98 0.08 7.03
CA THR A 725 -0.11 0.00 6.02
C THR A 725 -0.89 -1.31 6.06
N ILE A 726 -0.25 -2.43 6.41
CA ILE A 726 -0.92 -3.74 6.54
C ILE A 726 -1.70 -3.77 7.86
N CYS A 727 -1.06 -3.31 8.94
CA CYS A 727 -1.62 -3.11 10.27
C CYS A 727 -2.96 -2.34 10.28
N TYR A 728 -3.17 -1.42 9.31
CA TYR A 728 -4.44 -0.70 9.08
C TYR A 728 -5.50 -1.52 8.34
N ARG A 729 -5.11 -2.34 7.35
CA ARG A 729 -6.03 -3.23 6.63
C ARG A 729 -6.56 -4.33 7.56
N THR A 730 -5.67 -4.96 8.32
CA THR A 730 -6.00 -6.00 9.30
C THR A 730 -6.96 -5.50 10.38
N LEU A 731 -6.75 -4.27 10.87
CA LEU A 731 -7.66 -3.62 11.82
C LEU A 731 -9.01 -3.23 11.17
N GLY A 732 -9.00 -2.92 9.87
CA GLY A 732 -10.21 -2.79 9.05
C GLY A 732 -11.05 -4.06 9.06
N PHE A 733 -10.44 -5.21 8.75
CA PHE A 733 -11.14 -6.50 8.81
C PHE A 733 -11.62 -6.84 10.23
N ALA A 734 -10.80 -6.60 11.27
CA ALA A 734 -11.22 -6.78 12.66
C ALA A 734 -12.43 -5.89 13.02
N SER A 735 -12.51 -4.68 12.47
CA SER A 735 -13.65 -3.78 12.66
C SER A 735 -14.93 -4.35 12.04
N VAL A 736 -14.86 -4.82 10.78
CA VAL A 736 -16.02 -5.45 10.10
C VAL A 736 -16.51 -6.68 10.87
N VAL A 737 -15.60 -7.55 11.32
CA VAL A 737 -15.94 -8.74 12.13
C VAL A 737 -16.61 -8.34 13.45
N ALA A 738 -16.15 -7.29 14.14
CA ALA A 738 -16.78 -6.82 15.37
C ALA A 738 -18.17 -6.20 15.17
N LEU A 739 -18.42 -5.60 13.99
CA LEU A 739 -19.71 -5.09 13.57
C LEU A 739 -20.68 -6.23 13.22
N GLU A 740 -20.26 -7.23 12.44
CA GLU A 740 -21.03 -8.45 12.13
C GLU A 740 -21.40 -9.21 13.41
N LEU A 741 -20.48 -9.27 14.37
CA LEU A 741 -20.72 -9.87 15.69
C LEU A 741 -21.62 -9.02 16.60
N GLY A 742 -22.02 -7.80 16.22
CA GLY A 742 -22.86 -6.91 17.02
C GLY A 742 -22.20 -6.40 18.31
N LEU A 743 -20.88 -6.53 18.45
CA LEU A 743 -20.17 -6.21 19.70
C LEU A 743 -20.12 -4.71 19.99
N TYR A 744 -20.30 -3.88 18.96
CA TYR A 744 -20.40 -2.44 19.05
C TYR A 744 -21.71 -1.94 19.70
N ARG A 745 -22.71 -2.82 19.88
CA ARG A 745 -23.99 -2.49 20.51
C ARG A 745 -24.25 -3.23 21.81
N ALA A 746 -24.58 -2.50 22.86
CA ALA A 746 -24.96 -3.02 24.17
C ALA A 746 -26.23 -3.87 24.09
N ALA A 747 -27.26 -3.39 23.36
CA ALA A 747 -28.52 -4.11 23.25
C ALA A 747 -28.36 -5.46 22.55
N ASP A 748 -27.58 -5.51 21.47
CA ASP A 748 -27.51 -6.70 20.62
C ASP A 748 -26.57 -7.76 21.22
N LEU A 749 -25.46 -7.36 21.85
CA LEU A 749 -24.62 -8.25 22.65
C LEU A 749 -25.39 -8.88 23.84
N GLN A 750 -26.30 -8.14 24.47
CA GLN A 750 -27.15 -8.69 25.54
C GLN A 750 -28.20 -9.66 25.02
N LYS A 751 -28.81 -9.38 23.85
CA LYS A 751 -29.81 -10.26 23.20
C LYS A 751 -29.24 -11.58 22.66
N LYS A 752 -27.93 -11.69 22.39
CA LYS A 752 -27.35 -12.94 21.86
C LYS A 752 -27.61 -14.13 22.81
N GLU A 753 -28.44 -15.07 22.35
CA GLU A 753 -28.70 -16.32 23.05
C GLU A 753 -27.49 -17.27 22.96
N GLY A 754 -27.48 -18.34 23.78
CA GLY A 754 -26.38 -19.32 23.81
C GLY A 754 -25.06 -18.84 24.45
N LEU A 755 -24.81 -17.53 24.55
CA LEU A 755 -23.62 -16.98 25.22
C LEU A 755 -23.87 -16.76 26.72
N SER A 756 -23.00 -17.32 27.55
CA SER A 756 -22.94 -17.02 28.99
C SER A 756 -22.59 -15.56 29.25
N ALA A 757 -22.92 -15.06 30.45
CA ALA A 757 -22.60 -13.68 30.82
C ALA A 757 -21.09 -13.39 30.81
N ALA A 758 -20.26 -14.38 31.16
CA ALA A 758 -18.80 -14.32 31.05
C ALA A 758 -18.32 -14.14 29.60
N GLN A 759 -18.88 -14.90 28.65
CA GLN A 759 -18.56 -14.77 27.22
C GLN A 759 -19.03 -13.43 26.64
N LYS A 760 -20.18 -12.92 27.08
CA LYS A 760 -20.67 -11.58 26.70
C LYS A 760 -19.75 -10.48 27.23
N GLU A 761 -19.25 -10.61 28.47
CA GLU A 761 -18.30 -9.66 29.05
C GLU A 761 -16.94 -9.70 28.34
N PHE A 762 -16.45 -10.90 28.00
CA PHE A 762 -15.23 -11.07 27.22
C PHE A 762 -15.33 -10.46 25.82
N GLY A 763 -16.44 -10.69 25.10
CA GLY A 763 -16.69 -10.06 23.79
C GLY A 763 -16.73 -8.54 23.85
N ARG A 764 -17.29 -7.96 24.93
CA ARG A 764 -17.25 -6.51 25.18
C ARG A 764 -15.82 -6.00 25.39
N LEU A 765 -15.01 -6.72 26.16
CA LEU A 765 -13.62 -6.35 26.41
C LEU A 765 -12.79 -6.38 25.11
N VAL A 766 -12.93 -7.42 24.30
CA VAL A 766 -12.24 -7.54 23.00
C VAL A 766 -12.62 -6.39 22.05
N PHE A 767 -13.91 -6.00 22.02
CA PHE A 767 -14.36 -4.82 21.27
C PHE A 767 -13.68 -3.52 21.74
N TRP A 768 -13.52 -3.31 23.05
CA TRP A 768 -12.82 -2.12 23.56
C TRP A 768 -11.30 -2.17 23.33
N CYS A 769 -10.68 -3.36 23.31
CA CYS A 769 -9.30 -3.50 22.85
C CYS A 769 -9.16 -3.05 21.38
N LEU A 770 -10.05 -3.51 20.49
CA LEU A 770 -10.14 -3.04 19.10
C LEU A 770 -10.30 -1.51 19.01
N TYR A 771 -11.26 -0.93 19.75
CA TYR A 771 -11.52 0.51 19.79
C TYR A 771 -10.26 1.32 20.15
N VAL A 772 -9.51 0.90 21.19
CA VAL A 772 -8.27 1.58 21.60
C VAL A 772 -7.14 1.37 20.58
N MET A 773 -7.07 0.21 19.90
CA MET A 773 -6.12 -0.02 18.81
C MET A 773 -6.40 0.87 17.59
N ASP A 774 -7.66 1.11 17.25
CA ASP A 774 -8.09 1.93 16.10
C ASP A 774 -7.71 3.41 16.30
N ARG A 775 -8.12 4.02 17.41
CA ARG A 775 -7.72 5.40 17.73
C ARG A 775 -6.20 5.54 17.86
N ARG A 776 -5.50 4.53 18.40
CA ARG A 776 -4.01 4.48 18.38
C ARG A 776 -3.47 4.56 16.95
N LEU A 777 -4.01 3.76 16.03
CA LEU A 777 -3.49 3.64 14.68
C LEU A 777 -3.84 4.85 13.80
N ALA A 778 -5.01 5.46 14.00
CA ALA A 778 -5.39 6.72 13.38
C ALA A 778 -4.39 7.84 13.73
N ILE A 779 -4.08 8.04 15.02
CA ILE A 779 -3.05 9.01 15.47
C ILE A 779 -1.68 8.70 14.88
N TYR A 780 -1.30 7.42 14.81
CA TYR A 780 0.01 6.98 14.30
C TYR A 780 0.15 7.21 12.78
N THR A 781 -0.85 6.82 12.00
CA THR A 781 -0.82 6.83 10.53
C THR A 781 -1.32 8.12 9.89
N LYS A 782 -1.95 9.02 10.66
CA LYS A 782 -2.70 10.20 10.17
C LYS A 782 -3.83 9.85 9.20
N ARG A 783 -4.48 8.71 9.45
CA ARG A 783 -5.69 8.26 8.74
C ARG A 783 -6.93 8.44 9.65
N PRO A 784 -8.16 8.43 9.09
CA PRO A 784 -9.37 8.30 9.89
C PRO A 784 -9.36 7.04 10.76
N CYS A 785 -10.14 7.08 11.84
CA CYS A 785 -10.54 5.87 12.57
C CYS A 785 -11.45 5.01 11.68
N VAL A 786 -11.44 3.68 11.89
CA VAL A 786 -12.31 2.76 11.15
C VAL A 786 -13.71 2.68 11.78
N LEU A 787 -13.79 2.68 13.11
CA LEU A 787 -15.07 2.66 13.83
C LEU A 787 -15.51 4.09 14.14
N ASP A 788 -16.72 4.48 13.77
CA ASP A 788 -17.28 5.77 14.17
C ASP A 788 -17.76 5.75 15.64
N ASP A 789 -17.68 6.88 16.34
CA ASP A 789 -18.16 7.01 17.73
C ASP A 789 -19.70 7.04 17.84
N GLU A 790 -20.43 7.52 16.82
CA GLU A 790 -21.90 7.68 16.86
C GLU A 790 -22.65 6.34 16.72
N ASP A 791 -22.00 5.31 16.14
CA ASP A 791 -22.57 3.96 15.97
C ASP A 791 -22.53 3.12 17.26
N ILE A 792 -21.73 3.54 18.26
CA ILE A 792 -21.33 2.71 19.41
C ILE A 792 -22.11 3.09 20.67
N ASP A 793 -23.09 2.26 21.06
CA ASP A 793 -23.77 2.36 22.36
C ASP A 793 -23.26 1.35 23.41
N GLN A 794 -22.19 0.59 23.07
CA GLN A 794 -21.63 -0.43 23.95
C GLN A 794 -21.23 0.12 25.32
N LYS A 795 -21.50 -0.63 26.38
CA LYS A 795 -21.12 -0.27 27.75
C LYS A 795 -19.63 -0.53 27.97
N LEU A 796 -19.02 0.04 29.01
CA LEU A 796 -17.63 -0.26 29.38
C LEU A 796 -17.48 -1.72 29.88
N PRO A 797 -16.27 -2.31 29.81
CA PRO A 797 -15.98 -3.60 30.42
C PRO A 797 -16.24 -3.56 31.93
N ARG A 798 -16.90 -4.58 32.47
CA ARG A 798 -16.97 -4.82 33.91
C ARG A 798 -15.65 -5.45 34.36
N TYR A 799 -15.19 -5.08 35.55
CA TYR A 799 -13.87 -5.49 36.05
C TYR A 799 -13.70 -7.01 36.12
N TYR A 800 -12.50 -7.48 35.77
CA TYR A 800 -12.01 -8.80 36.14
C TYR A 800 -12.12 -9.02 37.66
N GLY A 801 -12.50 -10.22 38.09
CA GLY A 801 -12.74 -10.55 39.51
C GLY A 801 -14.20 -10.47 39.96
N THR A 802 -15.09 -9.92 39.13
CA THR A 802 -16.55 -9.97 39.35
C THR A 802 -17.12 -11.36 39.05
N GLU A 803 -18.41 -11.60 39.34
CA GLU A 803 -19.14 -12.85 39.00
C GLU A 803 -19.01 -13.25 37.51
N TYR A 804 -18.72 -12.29 36.63
CA TYR A 804 -18.53 -12.48 35.19
C TYR A 804 -17.16 -13.06 34.83
N MET A 805 -16.14 -12.91 35.68
CA MET A 805 -14.82 -13.54 35.56
C MET A 805 -14.18 -13.75 36.95
N PRO A 806 -14.52 -14.84 37.66
CA PRO A 806 -13.84 -15.22 38.88
C PRO A 806 -12.37 -15.61 38.62
N PHE A 807 -11.54 -15.56 39.67
CA PHE A 807 -10.11 -15.92 39.65
C PHE A 807 -9.21 -15.00 38.80
N ALA A 808 -9.48 -13.69 38.80
CA ALA A 808 -8.57 -12.68 38.27
C ALA A 808 -7.37 -12.45 39.20
N SER A 809 -6.19 -12.16 38.64
CA SER A 809 -5.06 -11.69 39.44
C SER A 809 -5.19 -10.21 39.81
N SER A 810 -4.40 -9.75 40.80
CA SER A 810 -4.26 -8.32 41.07
C SER A 810 -3.67 -7.55 39.88
N GLU A 811 -2.92 -8.20 38.98
CA GLU A 811 -2.49 -7.58 37.74
C GLU A 811 -3.61 -7.46 36.71
N ASP A 812 -4.44 -8.51 36.53
CA ASP A 812 -5.60 -8.47 35.62
C ASP A 812 -6.51 -7.27 35.96
N MET A 813 -6.74 -7.02 37.26
CA MET A 813 -7.49 -5.83 37.73
C MET A 813 -6.83 -4.50 37.29
N VAL A 814 -5.50 -4.36 37.44
CA VAL A 814 -4.77 -3.16 37.02
C VAL A 814 -4.74 -3.03 35.49
N ARG A 815 -4.63 -4.14 34.75
CA ARG A 815 -4.67 -4.19 33.28
C ARG A 815 -6.03 -3.74 32.72
N ALA A 816 -7.16 -4.21 33.30
CA ALA A 816 -8.49 -3.73 32.95
C ALA A 816 -8.75 -2.27 33.38
N THR A 817 -8.22 -1.85 34.53
CA THR A 817 -8.31 -0.45 34.96
C THR A 817 -7.59 0.47 33.96
N HIS A 818 -6.37 0.11 33.53
CA HIS A 818 -5.64 0.80 32.47
C HIS A 818 -6.43 0.84 31.14
N LEU A 819 -7.02 -0.29 30.72
CA LEU A 819 -7.87 -0.32 29.52
C LEU A 819 -9.02 0.68 29.63
N THR A 820 -9.70 0.75 30.79
CA THR A 820 -10.83 1.67 31.03
C THR A 820 -10.43 3.14 30.85
N TYR A 821 -9.30 3.57 31.43
CA TYR A 821 -8.79 4.93 31.20
C TYR A 821 -8.31 5.16 29.76
N MET A 822 -7.78 4.14 29.10
CA MET A 822 -7.42 4.20 27.68
C MET A 822 -8.64 4.29 26.74
N ILE A 823 -9.81 3.76 27.11
CA ILE A 823 -11.07 3.96 26.38
C ILE A 823 -11.48 5.44 26.43
N TYR A 824 -11.56 6.02 27.63
CA TYR A 824 -11.91 7.44 27.80
C TYR A 824 -10.93 8.38 27.07
N TYR A 825 -9.62 8.10 27.15
CA TYR A 825 -8.60 8.80 26.37
C TYR A 825 -8.89 8.72 24.86
N SER A 826 -9.21 7.53 24.37
CA SER A 826 -9.49 7.31 22.95
C SER A 826 -10.80 7.96 22.49
N GLN A 827 -11.83 8.07 23.33
CA GLN A 827 -13.04 8.87 23.04
C GLN A 827 -12.72 10.36 22.89
N ILE A 828 -11.91 10.93 23.79
CA ILE A 828 -11.47 12.33 23.67
C ILE A 828 -10.63 12.52 22.38
N ALA A 829 -9.76 11.56 22.06
CA ALA A 829 -8.94 11.60 20.86
C ALA A 829 -9.74 11.40 19.56
N GLY A 830 -10.77 10.55 19.54
CA GLY A 830 -11.65 10.33 18.39
C GLY A 830 -12.41 11.59 18.00
N LYS A 831 -13.05 12.24 18.99
CA LYS A 831 -13.72 13.54 18.82
C LYS A 831 -12.79 14.64 18.31
N PHE A 832 -11.52 14.64 18.70
CA PHE A 832 -10.52 15.54 18.14
C PHE A 832 -10.15 15.18 16.67
N LEU A 833 -9.93 13.90 16.37
CA LEU A 833 -9.48 13.44 15.06
C LEU A 833 -10.52 13.64 13.94
N LYS A 834 -11.83 13.59 14.25
CA LYS A 834 -12.90 13.86 13.29
C LYS A 834 -12.84 15.28 12.70
N GLY A 835 -12.22 16.22 13.41
CA GLY A 835 -12.33 17.65 13.14
C GLY A 835 -13.65 18.19 13.71
N ASP A 836 -13.57 19.17 14.60
CA ASP A 836 -14.72 19.61 15.39
C ASP A 836 -15.78 20.36 14.55
N PRO A 837 -17.04 19.87 14.48
CA PRO A 837 -18.15 20.56 13.82
C PRO A 837 -18.88 21.57 14.73
N SER A 838 -18.53 21.65 16.03
CA SER A 838 -19.32 22.35 17.05
C SER A 838 -18.72 23.67 17.56
N GLY A 839 -17.49 24.02 17.15
CA GLY A 839 -16.78 25.23 17.61
C GLY A 839 -16.12 25.09 18.99
N LYS A 840 -16.03 23.87 19.54
CA LYS A 840 -15.37 23.55 20.81
C LYS A 840 -13.84 23.71 20.64
N SER A 841 -13.32 24.85 21.08
CA SER A 841 -11.91 25.19 20.93
C SER A 841 -10.98 24.21 21.66
N ALA A 842 -9.69 24.19 21.30
CA ALA A 842 -8.72 23.24 21.87
C ALA A 842 -8.61 23.30 23.40
N GLU A 843 -8.91 24.44 24.01
CA GLU A 843 -8.97 24.67 25.45
C GLU A 843 -10.02 23.76 26.12
N HIS A 844 -11.10 23.42 25.42
CA HIS A 844 -12.09 22.42 25.85
C HIS A 844 -11.48 21.00 25.86
N PHE A 845 -10.79 20.59 24.80
CA PHE A 845 -10.10 19.30 24.75
C PHE A 845 -8.98 19.21 25.80
N GLU A 846 -8.21 20.29 26.00
CA GLU A 846 -7.27 20.41 27.13
C GLU A 846 -7.95 20.23 28.49
N SER A 847 -9.15 20.79 28.68
CA SER A 847 -9.91 20.66 29.93
C SER A 847 -10.37 19.21 30.17
N LEU A 848 -10.92 18.55 29.15
CA LEU A 848 -11.28 17.13 29.22
C LEU A 848 -10.08 16.24 29.54
N LEU A 849 -8.92 16.52 28.93
CA LEU A 849 -7.68 15.78 29.19
C LEU A 849 -7.11 16.03 30.60
N LYS A 850 -7.27 17.25 31.15
CA LYS A 850 -6.92 17.56 32.54
C LYS A 850 -7.85 16.85 33.53
N GLN A 851 -9.16 16.82 33.26
CA GLN A 851 -10.15 16.12 34.08
C GLN A 851 -9.90 14.60 34.06
N TRP A 852 -9.66 14.02 32.88
CA TRP A 852 -9.24 12.63 32.71
C TRP A 852 -7.96 12.32 33.50
N GLN A 853 -6.94 13.19 33.42
CA GLN A 853 -5.70 13.03 34.19
C GLN A 853 -5.94 13.08 35.71
N GLN A 854 -6.87 13.91 36.18
CA GLN A 854 -7.22 14.04 37.60
C GLN A 854 -8.04 12.85 38.12
N SER A 855 -8.76 12.15 37.25
CA SER A 855 -9.55 10.96 37.60
C SER A 855 -8.75 9.65 37.67
N LEU A 856 -7.44 9.68 37.37
CA LEU A 856 -6.58 8.49 37.40
C LEU A 856 -6.36 7.98 38.85
N PRO A 857 -6.45 6.66 39.09
CA PRO A 857 -6.27 6.09 40.42
C PRO A 857 -4.78 6.10 40.83
N PRO A 858 -4.45 5.98 42.14
CA PRO A 858 -3.08 6.07 42.66
C PRO A 858 -2.08 5.12 41.97
N GLU A 859 -2.53 3.94 41.59
CA GLU A 859 -1.75 2.86 40.96
C GLU A 859 -1.32 3.21 39.53
N LEU A 860 -2.06 4.11 38.87
CA LEU A 860 -1.83 4.57 37.50
C LEU A 860 -1.34 6.04 37.45
N ASN A 861 -0.82 6.57 38.57
CA ASN A 861 -0.43 7.96 38.70
C ASN A 861 0.73 8.37 37.77
N ILE A 862 0.41 9.09 36.70
CA ILE A 862 1.35 9.49 35.65
C ILE A 862 2.35 10.58 36.04
N SER A 863 2.22 11.23 37.19
CA SER A 863 3.09 12.36 37.57
C SER A 863 4.55 11.92 37.77
N ASN A 864 4.74 10.79 38.48
CA ASN A 864 6.03 10.36 39.00
C ASN A 864 6.36 8.88 38.72
N PHE A 865 5.76 8.27 37.69
CA PHE A 865 5.99 6.85 37.35
C PHE A 865 7.47 6.41 37.29
N SER A 866 8.39 7.31 36.95
CA SER A 866 9.85 7.06 36.96
C SER A 866 10.41 6.67 38.34
N ASN A 867 9.67 6.96 39.42
CA ASN A 867 10.07 6.74 40.80
C ASN A 867 9.28 5.58 41.45
N SER A 868 8.11 5.22 40.90
CA SER A 868 7.36 4.01 41.29
C SER A 868 8.20 2.75 41.09
N PRO A 869 7.99 1.64 41.83
CA PRO A 869 8.77 0.41 41.68
C PRO A 869 8.75 -0.17 40.25
N PRO A 870 9.75 -0.98 39.84
CA PRO A 870 9.70 -1.72 38.57
C PRO A 870 8.50 -2.69 38.55
N GLY A 871 7.80 -2.77 37.42
CA GLY A 871 6.61 -3.63 37.25
C GLY A 871 5.55 -3.01 36.34
N PHE A 872 4.42 -3.70 36.18
CA PHE A 872 3.35 -3.28 35.26
C PHE A 872 2.77 -1.91 35.58
N SER A 873 2.44 -1.58 36.84
CA SER A 873 1.84 -0.28 37.19
C SER A 873 2.71 0.92 36.77
N ARG A 874 4.04 0.82 36.93
CA ARG A 874 5.01 1.82 36.42
C ARG A 874 4.89 1.97 34.90
N LYS A 875 4.75 0.86 34.18
CA LYS A 875 4.68 0.84 32.71
C LYS A 875 3.37 1.39 32.16
N LEU A 876 2.25 0.98 32.73
CA LEU A 876 0.91 1.46 32.37
C LEU A 876 0.80 2.96 32.66
N SER A 877 1.31 3.43 33.81
CA SER A 877 1.46 4.87 34.11
C SER A 877 2.35 5.62 33.11
N ALA A 878 3.48 5.02 32.69
CA ALA A 878 4.34 5.61 31.66
C ALA A 878 3.63 5.71 30.30
N MET A 879 2.84 4.70 29.93
CA MET A 879 2.10 4.68 28.68
C MET A 879 0.99 5.72 28.66
N LEU A 880 0.19 5.80 29.73
CA LEU A 880 -0.82 6.86 29.93
C LEU A 880 -0.21 8.27 29.82
N TYR A 881 0.98 8.48 30.41
CA TYR A 881 1.69 9.77 30.32
C TYR A 881 2.01 10.14 28.87
N PHE A 882 2.60 9.23 28.10
CA PHE A 882 2.95 9.53 26.72
C PHE A 882 1.74 9.64 25.80
N LYS A 883 0.66 8.88 26.05
CA LYS A 883 -0.60 9.03 25.32
C LYS A 883 -1.23 10.41 25.55
N LEU A 884 -1.33 10.86 26.80
CA LEU A 884 -1.79 12.21 27.15
C LEU A 884 -0.99 13.30 26.42
N ASN A 885 0.34 13.22 26.46
CA ASN A 885 1.18 14.20 25.77
C ASN A 885 1.06 14.09 24.24
N LEU A 886 0.89 12.88 23.68
CA LEU A 886 0.74 12.69 22.23
C LEU A 886 -0.48 13.41 21.67
N ILE A 887 -1.65 13.27 22.31
CA ILE A 887 -2.87 13.93 21.81
C ILE A 887 -2.76 15.46 21.94
N LEU A 888 -2.18 15.97 23.04
CA LEU A 888 -1.90 17.40 23.21
C LEU A 888 -0.99 17.94 22.09
N LEU A 889 0.09 17.22 21.75
CA LEU A 889 0.97 17.61 20.64
C LEU A 889 0.23 17.66 19.29
N ASN A 890 -0.69 16.72 19.03
CA ASN A 890 -1.50 16.75 17.81
C ASN A 890 -2.54 17.89 17.83
N ILE A 891 -3.16 18.17 18.99
CA ILE A 891 -4.06 19.32 19.19
C ILE A 891 -3.35 20.63 18.82
N TYR A 892 -2.13 20.86 19.32
CA TYR A 892 -1.38 22.08 19.01
C TYR A 892 -0.87 22.14 17.56
N MET A 893 -0.61 20.99 16.91
CA MET A 893 -0.25 20.95 15.48
C MET A 893 -1.44 21.26 14.55
N SER A 894 -2.68 21.00 14.98
CA SER A 894 -3.88 21.29 14.18
C SER A 894 -4.27 22.77 14.17
N LYS A 895 -3.91 23.53 15.21
CA LYS A 895 -4.10 24.98 15.25
C LYS A 895 -3.24 25.66 14.18
N LYS A 896 -3.87 26.12 13.09
CA LYS A 896 -3.27 27.05 12.11
C LYS A 896 -3.09 28.49 12.65
N SER A 897 -2.83 28.63 13.95
CA SER A 897 -2.54 29.91 14.59
C SER A 897 -1.15 30.40 14.19
N GLU A 898 -0.97 31.71 14.12
CA GLU A 898 0.34 32.34 13.86
C GLU A 898 1.33 32.13 15.01
N THR A 899 0.84 31.76 16.20
CA THR A 899 1.65 31.30 17.34
C THR A 899 1.46 29.81 17.60
N TYR A 900 2.57 29.07 17.67
CA TYR A 900 2.59 27.80 18.42
C TYR A 900 2.41 28.12 19.90
N SER A 901 1.63 27.31 20.62
CA SER A 901 1.54 27.46 22.07
C SER A 901 2.88 27.08 22.73
N PHE A 902 3.31 27.89 23.69
CA PHE A 902 4.46 27.57 24.55
C PHE A 902 4.25 26.20 25.25
N GLN A 903 3.00 25.85 25.55
CA GLN A 903 2.58 24.57 26.12
C GLN A 903 2.92 23.38 25.21
N ALA A 904 2.81 23.52 23.88
CA ALA A 904 3.17 22.48 22.92
C ALA A 904 4.67 22.18 22.95
N VAL A 905 5.48 23.24 22.94
CA VAL A 905 6.93 23.16 22.99
C VAL A 905 7.39 22.58 24.32
N ASP A 906 6.85 23.04 25.44
CA ASP A 906 7.13 22.51 26.77
C ASP A 906 6.71 21.03 26.91
N ALA A 907 5.54 20.63 26.39
CA ALA A 907 5.11 19.23 26.37
C ALA A 907 6.06 18.34 25.55
N ALA A 908 6.46 18.77 24.35
CA ALA A 908 7.42 18.04 23.51
C ALA A 908 8.79 17.89 24.19
N ARG A 909 9.28 18.96 24.84
CA ARG A 909 10.51 18.94 25.64
C ARG A 909 10.42 17.96 26.81
N LYS A 910 9.30 17.97 27.53
CA LYS A 910 9.01 17.03 28.63
C LYS A 910 8.96 15.58 28.14
N VAL A 911 8.32 15.30 27.00
CA VAL A 911 8.30 13.97 26.37
C VAL A 911 9.72 13.50 26.06
N ILE A 912 10.53 14.29 25.36
CA ILE A 912 11.91 13.91 25.00
C ILE A 912 12.77 13.64 26.24
N ARG A 913 12.73 14.51 27.25
CA ARG A 913 13.44 14.30 28.53
C ARG A 913 13.00 13.00 29.21
N LYS A 914 11.70 12.70 29.25
CA LYS A 914 11.14 11.52 29.93
C LYS A 914 11.42 10.21 29.17
N LEU A 915 11.42 10.23 27.83
CA LEU A 915 11.84 9.11 26.98
C LEU A 915 13.34 8.82 27.15
N THR A 916 14.16 9.88 27.16
CA THR A 916 15.61 9.78 27.43
C THR A 916 15.87 9.18 28.81
N LYS A 917 15.12 9.62 29.84
CA LYS A 917 15.17 9.04 31.19
C LYS A 917 14.83 7.55 31.19
N LEU A 918 13.73 7.14 30.55
CA LEU A 918 13.33 5.74 30.48
C LEU A 918 14.39 4.86 29.79
N TYR A 919 14.98 5.34 28.70
CA TYR A 919 16.01 4.63 27.95
C TYR A 919 17.25 4.33 28.81
N PHE A 920 17.78 5.33 29.52
CA PHE A 920 19.02 5.17 30.29
C PHE A 920 18.85 4.62 31.70
N GLU A 921 17.70 4.83 32.36
CA GLU A 921 17.53 4.48 33.79
C GLU A 921 16.61 3.30 34.08
N THR A 922 15.80 2.83 33.12
CA THR A 922 14.73 1.85 33.42
C THR A 922 14.64 0.62 32.51
N GLY A 923 15.32 0.62 31.37
CA GLY A 923 15.21 -0.44 30.36
C GLY A 923 13.86 -0.50 29.62
N MET A 924 12.83 0.25 30.04
CA MET A 924 11.48 0.16 29.45
C MET A 924 11.40 0.64 28.00
N TYR A 925 12.28 1.56 27.57
CA TYR A 925 12.35 1.93 26.15
C TYR A 925 12.97 0.77 25.36
N THR A 926 14.05 0.17 25.87
CA THR A 926 14.80 -0.90 25.19
C THR A 926 14.12 -2.26 25.27
N SER A 927 13.12 -2.48 26.13
CA SER A 927 12.29 -3.68 26.11
C SER A 927 11.37 -3.71 24.88
N CYS A 928 10.80 -2.57 24.48
CA CYS A 928 9.91 -2.50 23.31
C CYS A 928 9.98 -1.16 22.56
N GLU A 929 11.10 -0.90 21.89
CA GLU A 929 11.40 0.40 21.24
C GLU A 929 10.25 0.91 20.35
N ILE A 930 9.62 0.01 19.58
CA ILE A 930 8.55 0.33 18.63
C ILE A 930 7.35 1.04 19.27
N GLN A 931 7.04 0.75 20.55
CA GLN A 931 5.95 1.42 21.28
C GLN A 931 6.29 2.88 21.62
N TYR A 932 7.58 3.19 21.80
CA TYR A 932 8.04 4.51 22.26
C TYR A 932 8.52 5.43 21.12
N ASN A 933 9.01 4.85 20.02
CA ASN A 933 9.57 5.59 18.88
C ASN A 933 8.61 6.64 18.29
N HIS A 934 7.30 6.39 18.28
CA HIS A 934 6.32 7.37 17.78
C HIS A 934 6.28 8.67 18.60
N PHE A 935 6.34 8.58 19.93
CA PHE A 935 6.34 9.77 20.80
C PHE A 935 7.61 10.60 20.61
N LEU A 936 8.75 9.95 20.38
CA LEU A 936 10.02 10.62 20.08
C LEU A 936 9.94 11.42 18.77
N VAL A 937 9.33 10.82 17.73
CA VAL A 937 9.16 11.45 16.42
C VAL A 937 8.17 12.63 16.48
N THR A 938 6.98 12.46 17.07
CA THR A 938 6.00 13.57 17.15
C THR A 938 6.46 14.71 18.07
N ALA A 939 7.21 14.42 19.14
CA ALA A 939 7.83 15.48 19.94
C ALA A 939 8.89 16.26 19.15
N LEU A 940 9.73 15.57 18.37
CA LEU A 940 10.69 16.22 17.46
C LEU A 940 10.00 17.06 16.39
N GLU A 941 8.93 16.56 15.78
CA GLU A 941 8.13 17.26 14.77
C GLU A 941 7.62 18.62 15.28
N VAL A 942 7.14 18.67 16.53
CA VAL A 942 6.71 19.91 17.19
C VAL A 942 7.89 20.84 17.49
N LEU A 943 8.99 20.34 18.10
CA LEU A 943 10.14 21.21 18.41
C LEU A 943 10.75 21.83 17.16
N TYR A 944 10.91 21.05 16.10
CA TYR A 944 11.43 21.55 14.83
C TYR A 944 10.48 22.54 14.17
N SER A 945 9.18 22.26 14.16
CA SER A 945 8.20 23.17 13.55
C SER A 945 8.12 24.52 14.28
N ALA A 946 8.28 24.52 15.61
CA ALA A 946 8.36 25.75 16.40
C ALA A 946 9.68 26.50 16.15
N ALA A 947 10.83 25.82 16.25
CA ALA A 947 12.14 26.42 16.05
C ALA A 947 12.37 26.97 14.63
N ASN A 948 11.75 26.38 13.61
CA ASN A 948 11.82 26.90 12.23
C ASN A 948 10.89 28.09 11.97
N ARG A 949 9.74 28.22 12.67
CA ARG A 949 8.79 29.34 12.46
C ARG A 949 9.19 30.58 13.24
N GLU A 950 9.59 30.44 14.50
CA GLU A 950 10.06 31.54 15.35
C GLU A 950 11.45 31.23 15.93
N PRO A 951 12.54 31.32 15.14
CA PRO A 951 13.89 30.99 15.63
C PRO A 951 14.30 31.80 16.85
N ALA A 952 13.89 33.08 16.93
CA ALA A 952 14.19 33.97 18.05
C ALA A 952 13.45 33.63 19.35
N THR A 953 12.28 32.99 19.27
CA THR A 953 11.48 32.55 20.43
C THR A 953 11.87 31.14 20.87
N TYR A 954 12.04 30.22 19.91
CA TYR A 954 12.09 28.79 20.17
C TYR A 954 13.41 28.10 19.84
N GLY A 955 14.35 28.75 19.16
CA GLY A 955 15.65 28.16 18.77
C GLY A 955 16.42 27.64 19.98
N ASP A 956 16.85 28.53 20.87
CA ASP A 956 17.59 28.18 22.09
C ASP A 956 16.74 27.34 23.06
N LEU A 957 15.42 27.59 23.11
CA LEU A 957 14.51 26.85 23.99
C LEU A 957 14.42 25.37 23.62
N CYS A 958 14.47 25.03 22.32
CA CYS A 958 14.38 23.67 21.82
C CYS A 958 15.74 22.97 21.66
N ALA A 959 16.84 23.73 21.52
CA ALA A 959 18.15 23.22 21.12
C ALA A 959 18.65 22.03 21.96
N HIS A 960 18.57 22.13 23.29
CA HIS A 960 19.02 21.08 24.21
C HIS A 960 18.21 19.78 24.04
N GLU A 961 16.89 19.86 23.90
CA GLU A 961 16.04 18.68 23.71
C GLU A 961 16.19 18.05 22.32
N ILE A 962 16.38 18.85 21.27
CA ILE A 962 16.71 18.34 19.93
C ILE A 962 18.05 17.58 19.98
N GLN A 963 19.07 18.10 20.70
CA GLN A 963 20.35 17.41 20.90
C GLN A 963 20.19 16.10 21.71
N LEU A 964 19.39 16.08 22.77
CA LEU A 964 19.09 14.85 23.53
C LEU A 964 18.41 13.80 22.66
N ALA A 965 17.38 14.18 21.91
CA ALA A 965 16.67 13.29 21.01
C ALA A 965 17.60 12.74 19.91
N HIS A 966 18.47 13.58 19.32
CA HIS A 966 19.51 13.13 18.38
C HIS A 966 20.52 12.16 19.00
N LYS A 967 20.95 12.39 20.25
CA LYS A 967 21.83 11.46 20.98
C LYS A 967 21.14 10.11 21.19
N LEU A 968 19.86 10.12 21.59
CA LEU A 968 19.02 8.93 21.77
C LEU A 968 18.87 8.16 20.45
N ILE A 969 18.45 8.83 19.36
CA ILE A 969 18.35 8.27 18.00
C ILE A 969 19.67 7.63 17.56
N LYS A 970 20.80 8.33 17.73
CA LYS A 970 22.14 7.85 17.33
C LYS A 970 22.59 6.62 18.12
N ILE A 971 22.06 6.42 19.32
CA ILE A 971 22.31 5.22 20.13
C ILE A 971 21.37 4.09 19.71
N ILE A 972 20.07 4.34 19.55
CA ILE A 972 19.09 3.36 19.05
C ILE A 972 19.55 2.79 17.70
N LEU A 973 19.96 3.61 16.73
CA LEU A 973 20.43 3.15 15.42
C LEU A 973 21.69 2.27 15.48
N LYS A 974 22.49 2.37 16.56
CA LYS A 974 23.63 1.49 16.82
C LYS A 974 23.25 0.21 17.57
N THR A 975 22.40 0.33 18.58
CA THR A 975 22.15 -0.69 19.61
C THR A 975 20.82 -1.43 19.50
N SER A 976 19.89 -0.94 18.67
CA SER A 976 18.56 -1.53 18.46
C SER A 976 18.65 -2.97 17.98
N ARG A 977 17.88 -3.84 18.62
CA ARG A 977 17.71 -5.25 18.27
C ARG A 977 16.82 -5.47 17.04
N SER A 978 16.09 -4.43 16.62
CA SER A 978 15.36 -4.47 15.36
C SER A 978 16.32 -4.44 14.17
N GLU A 979 16.12 -5.33 13.21
CA GLU A 979 16.75 -5.23 11.89
C GLU A 979 16.13 -4.11 11.05
N LYS A 980 14.87 -3.72 11.34
CA LYS A 980 14.14 -2.65 10.66
C LYS A 980 14.53 -1.25 11.15
N ARG A 981 15.82 -1.03 11.45
CA ARG A 981 16.38 0.28 11.86
C ARG A 981 16.10 1.41 10.85
N GLY A 982 15.79 1.04 9.60
CA GLY A 982 15.55 1.95 8.49
C GLY A 982 14.30 2.84 8.61
N THR A 983 13.21 2.40 9.26
CA THR A 983 11.94 3.16 9.20
C THR A 983 11.98 4.41 10.07
N ILE A 984 12.51 4.30 11.30
CA ILE A 984 12.73 5.43 12.22
C ILE A 984 13.63 6.47 11.53
N TRP A 985 14.72 6.00 10.92
CA TRP A 985 15.62 6.84 10.13
C TRP A 985 14.95 7.46 8.90
N SER A 986 14.04 6.72 8.23
CA SER A 986 13.27 7.20 7.08
C SER A 986 12.30 8.31 7.46
N LEU A 987 11.59 8.19 8.60
CA LEU A 987 10.76 9.28 9.13
C LEU A 987 11.62 10.50 9.45
N ILE A 988 12.69 10.34 10.25
CA ILE A 988 13.58 11.45 10.65
C ILE A 988 14.20 12.14 9.42
N THR A 989 14.66 11.37 8.42
CA THR A 989 15.21 11.92 7.17
C THR A 989 14.13 12.63 6.35
N SER A 990 12.91 12.07 6.27
CA SER A 990 11.77 12.72 5.60
C SER A 990 11.40 14.04 6.28
N PHE A 991 11.43 14.10 7.62
CA PHE A 991 11.19 15.33 8.37
C PHE A 991 12.31 16.36 8.14
N ALA A 992 13.59 15.98 8.20
CA ALA A 992 14.69 16.89 7.90
C ALA A 992 14.55 17.54 6.51
N VAL A 993 14.15 16.76 5.50
CA VAL A 993 13.84 17.27 4.15
C VAL A 993 12.63 18.20 4.14
N LYS A 994 11.51 17.83 4.78
CA LYS A 994 10.30 18.68 4.91
C LYS A 994 10.57 20.01 5.63
N LEU A 995 11.54 20.03 6.54
CA LEU A 995 11.93 21.17 7.35
C LEU A 995 13.00 22.08 6.67
N GLY A 996 13.33 21.83 5.40
CA GLY A 996 14.31 22.62 4.66
C GLY A 996 15.75 22.46 5.14
N MET A 997 16.03 21.46 5.99
CA MET A 997 17.39 21.17 6.46
C MET A 997 18.15 20.43 5.37
N ASN A 998 18.88 21.17 4.53
CA ASN A 998 19.65 20.63 3.41
C ASN A 998 20.72 19.62 3.86
N THR A 999 20.36 18.33 3.87
CA THR A 999 21.30 17.21 4.12
C THR A 999 22.11 16.92 2.85
N SER A 1000 23.05 17.82 2.53
CA SER A 1000 24.01 17.67 1.44
C SER A 1000 24.91 16.45 1.68
N GLN A 1001 24.52 15.27 1.17
CA GLN A 1001 25.26 14.01 1.35
C GLN A 1001 26.59 13.97 0.58
N ARG A 1002 27.60 14.72 1.05
CA ARG A 1002 29.00 14.35 0.85
C ARG A 1002 29.25 13.03 1.60
N ARG A 1003 29.30 11.92 0.87
CA ARG A 1003 29.69 10.62 1.45
C ARG A 1003 31.18 10.63 1.76
N ILE A 1004 31.53 10.39 3.02
CA ILE A 1004 32.88 10.02 3.43
C ILE A 1004 33.07 8.55 3.04
N THR A 1005 33.80 8.30 1.95
CA THR A 1005 34.35 6.98 1.62
C THR A 1005 35.69 7.13 0.88
N ASP A 1006 36.75 7.42 1.63
CA ASP A 1006 38.14 7.13 1.24
C ASP A 1006 38.96 6.94 2.53
N GLU A 1007 39.49 5.73 2.74
CA GLU A 1007 40.56 5.52 3.72
C GLU A 1007 41.92 5.83 3.06
N PRO A 1008 42.79 6.64 3.67
CA PRO A 1008 44.07 6.98 3.07
C PRO A 1008 45.07 5.81 3.22
N SER A 1009 45.31 5.08 2.11
CA SER A 1009 46.23 3.95 2.11
C SER A 1009 47.70 4.37 2.20
N SER A 1010 48.25 4.38 3.41
CA SER A 1010 49.68 4.28 3.77
C SER A 1010 50.66 5.35 3.23
N LYS A 1011 51.20 6.16 4.16
CA LYS A 1011 52.63 6.12 4.52
C LYS A 1011 52.88 6.84 5.86
N SER A 1012 54.02 6.56 6.47
CA SER A 1012 54.34 6.86 7.87
C SER A 1012 55.06 8.20 8.10
N SER A 1013 54.66 8.91 9.15
CA SER A 1013 55.52 9.87 9.86
C SER A 1013 55.07 9.98 11.32
N ASN A 1014 55.97 9.67 12.27
CA ASN A 1014 55.71 9.90 13.69
C ASN A 1014 55.90 11.39 14.02
N THR A 1015 54.92 12.00 14.69
CA THR A 1015 55.17 13.14 15.61
C THR A 1015 54.07 13.21 16.65
N SER A 1016 54.46 13.10 17.93
CA SER A 1016 53.61 13.44 19.07
C SER A 1016 53.64 14.94 19.33
N PHE A 1017 52.52 15.53 19.74
CA PHE A 1017 52.49 16.89 20.28
C PHE A 1017 51.89 16.91 21.68
N LYS A 1018 52.52 17.68 22.57
CA LYS A 1018 52.00 18.04 23.89
C LYS A 1018 51.09 19.26 23.77
N ILE A 1019 50.29 19.50 24.81
CA ILE A 1019 49.84 20.85 25.17
C ILE A 1019 50.36 21.13 26.58
N GLU A 1020 50.73 22.37 26.85
CA GLU A 1020 51.51 22.78 28.02
C GLU A 1020 50.63 23.28 29.17
N GLN A 1021 51.25 23.46 30.34
CA GLN A 1021 50.62 24.02 31.53
C GLN A 1021 50.49 25.54 31.40
N LEU A 1022 49.57 26.13 32.16
CA LEU A 1022 49.58 27.56 32.50
C LEU A 1022 49.55 27.68 34.03
N ASP A 1023 50.28 28.68 34.55
CA ASP A 1023 50.72 28.72 35.94
C ASP A 1023 49.67 29.21 36.95
N ASP A 1024 49.85 28.78 38.20
CA ASP A 1024 49.08 29.15 39.39
C ASP A 1024 49.73 30.34 40.14
N PRO A 1025 48.96 31.39 40.51
CA PRO A 1025 49.44 32.47 41.37
C PRO A 1025 48.68 32.58 42.71
N GLY A 1026 49.20 31.94 43.77
CA GLY A 1026 49.09 32.48 45.13
C GLY A 1026 48.62 31.52 46.24
N ALA A 1027 49.58 30.96 46.99
CA ALA A 1027 49.28 30.22 48.22
C ALA A 1027 48.77 31.13 49.35
N GLY A 1028 47.66 30.74 49.99
CA GLY A 1028 47.11 31.33 51.21
C GLY A 1028 46.75 30.23 52.21
N THR A 1029 47.11 30.39 53.48
CA THR A 1029 47.29 29.26 54.42
C THR A 1029 46.27 29.22 55.59
N VAL A 1030 46.25 28.08 56.30
CA VAL A 1030 45.89 27.92 57.73
C VAL A 1030 44.40 27.77 58.12
N SER A 1031 44.00 26.50 58.28
CA SER A 1031 43.57 25.87 59.57
C SER A 1031 42.07 25.69 59.92
N ALA A 1032 41.86 24.68 60.78
CA ALA A 1032 40.78 24.46 61.74
C ALA A 1032 39.35 24.08 61.24
N THR A 1033 38.55 23.25 61.93
CA THR A 1033 38.74 21.94 62.62
C THR A 1033 37.39 21.49 63.20
N ILE A 1034 37.11 20.17 63.27
CA ILE A 1034 36.23 19.53 64.30
C ILE A 1034 34.71 19.91 64.17
N GLU A 1035 33.66 19.23 64.63
CA GLU A 1035 33.28 18.02 65.43
C GLU A 1035 31.98 17.49 64.72
N GLU A 1036 31.40 16.29 64.82
CA GLU A 1036 31.69 14.90 65.23
C GLU A 1036 30.34 14.12 65.24
N ILE A 1037 30.39 12.81 65.50
CA ILE A 1037 29.42 12.03 66.32
C ILE A 1037 28.05 11.51 65.75
N ARG A 1038 28.11 10.20 65.41
CA ARG A 1038 27.26 9.06 65.82
C ARG A 1038 25.91 8.70 65.16
N SER A 1039 25.93 7.47 64.62
CA SER A 1039 24.83 6.50 64.52
C SER A 1039 24.33 5.99 65.91
N PRO A 1040 23.17 5.33 65.99
CA PRO A 1040 23.08 3.85 65.80
C PRO A 1040 21.90 3.42 64.90
N GLY A 1041 21.69 2.16 64.50
CA GLY A 1041 22.42 0.89 64.70
C GLY A 1041 21.47 -0.33 64.81
N VAL A 1042 22.00 -1.58 64.69
CA VAL A 1042 21.38 -2.86 65.18
C VAL A 1042 20.16 -3.41 64.38
N THR A 1043 20.26 -4.32 63.37
CA THR A 1043 20.47 -5.82 63.32
C THR A 1043 19.16 -6.63 63.08
N ALA A 1044 19.11 -7.87 62.54
CA ALA A 1044 19.98 -8.69 61.67
C ALA A 1044 19.29 -10.05 61.28
N GLY A 1045 19.86 -10.80 60.33
CA GLY A 1045 19.58 -12.24 60.03
C GLY A 1045 18.58 -12.51 58.89
N GLY A 1046 18.68 -13.58 58.08
CA GLY A 1046 19.70 -14.63 57.94
C GLY A 1046 19.44 -15.53 56.70
N GLY A 1047 20.47 -16.15 56.11
CA GLY A 1047 20.39 -16.93 54.85
C GLY A 1047 20.00 -18.42 55.00
N PRO A 1048 20.28 -19.34 54.02
CA PRO A 1048 21.31 -19.27 52.96
C PRO A 1048 20.83 -19.59 51.52
N SER A 1049 21.77 -19.63 50.55
CA SER A 1049 21.61 -20.14 49.17
C SER A 1049 22.02 -21.63 49.05
N PRO A 1050 22.10 -22.24 47.84
CA PRO A 1050 23.43 -22.32 47.20
C PRO A 1050 23.52 -22.44 45.65
N TRP A 1051 24.76 -22.30 45.15
CA TRP A 1051 25.34 -22.69 43.84
C TRP A 1051 25.12 -21.83 42.57
N SER A 1052 26.11 -21.94 41.69
CA SER A 1052 26.44 -21.05 40.55
C SER A 1052 27.45 -21.72 39.60
N PRO A 1053 27.51 -21.35 38.31
CA PRO A 1053 28.69 -21.53 37.45
C PRO A 1053 29.57 -20.26 37.38
N LYS A 1054 30.80 -20.39 36.85
CA LYS A 1054 31.81 -19.31 36.76
C LYS A 1054 31.93 -18.67 35.38
N SER A 1055 32.57 -17.51 35.35
CA SER A 1055 32.88 -16.65 34.20
C SER A 1055 34.26 -16.89 33.58
N ASP A 1056 34.45 -16.41 32.35
CA ASP A 1056 35.63 -15.64 31.92
C ASP A 1056 35.13 -14.43 31.10
N ILE A 1057 35.28 -13.18 31.58
CA ILE A 1057 36.42 -12.25 31.33
C ILE A 1057 36.50 -11.88 29.83
N PHE A 1058 36.28 -10.62 29.40
CA PHE A 1058 36.95 -9.39 29.87
C PHE A 1058 36.03 -8.25 30.35
N SER A 1059 36.60 -7.37 31.19
CA SER A 1059 35.99 -6.16 31.75
C SER A 1059 36.66 -4.87 31.26
N PHE A 1060 35.93 -3.75 31.30
CA PHE A 1060 36.52 -2.42 31.55
C PHE A 1060 35.60 -1.59 32.45
N SER A 1061 36.18 -0.65 33.21
CA SER A 1061 35.63 -0.15 34.48
C SER A 1061 34.93 1.22 34.42
N SER A 1062 34.20 1.50 35.50
CA SER A 1062 33.51 2.75 35.83
C SER A 1062 34.42 3.98 35.95
N ILE A 1063 33.87 5.16 35.65
CA ILE A 1063 34.31 6.47 36.14
C ILE A 1063 33.08 7.22 36.71
N ASP A 1064 33.35 8.21 37.56
CA ASP A 1064 32.60 8.66 38.74
C ASP A 1064 31.27 9.44 38.57
N LYS A 1065 30.62 9.74 39.71
CA LYS A 1065 29.47 10.63 39.87
C LYS A 1065 29.75 11.76 40.88
N SER A 1066 30.54 12.76 40.49
CA SER A 1066 30.75 13.95 41.33
C SER A 1066 31.08 15.22 40.53
N GLU A 1067 30.06 16.04 40.23
CA GLU A 1067 30.14 17.52 40.07
C GLU A 1067 28.77 18.10 39.64
N MET A 1068 27.94 18.56 40.59
CA MET A 1068 26.76 19.41 40.32
C MET A 1068 26.39 20.27 41.55
N SER A 1069 27.03 21.42 41.71
CA SER A 1069 26.54 22.57 42.51
C SER A 1069 27.22 23.87 42.00
N PRO A 1070 26.77 25.10 42.33
CA PRO A 1070 26.27 25.99 41.26
C PRO A 1070 26.99 27.36 41.14
N PHE A 1071 26.36 28.29 40.40
CA PHE A 1071 26.73 29.71 40.12
C PHE A 1071 27.68 29.95 38.93
N PRO A 1072 27.73 31.19 38.35
CA PRO A 1072 27.00 32.42 38.70
C PRO A 1072 26.03 32.93 37.60
N LYS A 1073 25.28 34.00 37.93
CA LYS A 1073 24.54 34.81 36.94
C LYS A 1073 25.47 35.84 36.29
N HIS A 1074 25.51 35.88 34.96
CA HIS A 1074 25.87 37.08 34.19
C HIS A 1074 24.93 37.23 32.99
N SER A 1075 24.84 38.44 32.44
CA SER A 1075 23.71 38.88 31.62
C SER A 1075 24.07 39.25 30.18
N LEU A 1076 23.15 38.95 29.25
CA LEU A 1076 22.96 39.57 27.93
C LEU A 1076 24.08 39.42 26.88
N GLY A 1077 23.71 39.00 25.66
CA GLY A 1077 24.30 39.60 24.46
C GLY A 1077 24.93 38.71 23.38
N SER A 1078 24.24 37.70 22.87
CA SER A 1078 24.44 37.26 21.48
C SER A 1078 23.20 36.54 20.92
N GLN A 1079 22.89 36.75 19.64
CA GLN A 1079 21.95 35.91 18.89
C GLN A 1079 22.69 34.69 18.37
N VAL A 1080 22.14 33.48 18.60
CA VAL A 1080 22.64 32.26 17.94
C VAL A 1080 22.27 32.32 16.47
N SER A 1081 23.23 32.68 15.61
CA SER A 1081 22.97 32.76 14.17
C SER A 1081 22.75 31.36 13.57
N LYS A 1082 22.12 31.34 12.40
CA LYS A 1082 21.95 30.14 11.55
C LYS A 1082 23.29 29.40 11.34
N ASP A 1083 24.39 30.13 11.32
CA ASP A 1083 25.74 29.62 11.09
C ASP A 1083 26.37 29.00 12.35
N GLN A 1084 25.93 29.36 13.56
CA GLN A 1084 26.32 28.62 14.78
C GLN A 1084 25.64 27.25 14.84
N LEU A 1085 24.37 27.16 14.43
CA LEU A 1085 23.66 25.88 14.23
C LEU A 1085 24.35 25.01 13.15
N LEU A 1086 24.84 25.63 12.07
CA LEU A 1086 25.64 24.94 11.05
C LEU A 1086 27.07 24.61 11.52
N SER A 1087 27.68 25.41 12.41
CA SER A 1087 29.01 25.15 12.99
C SER A 1087 29.02 23.92 13.91
N LEU A 1088 27.94 23.69 14.66
CA LEU A 1088 27.74 22.47 15.45
C LEU A 1088 27.66 21.21 14.57
N LEU A 1089 27.17 21.35 13.33
CA LEU A 1089 27.16 20.29 12.32
C LEU A 1089 28.51 20.18 11.57
N GLY A 1090 29.20 21.32 11.37
CA GLY A 1090 30.52 21.41 10.74
C GLY A 1090 31.63 20.74 11.53
N HIS A 1091 31.54 20.66 12.86
CA HIS A 1091 32.51 19.91 13.68
C HIS A 1091 32.49 18.39 13.45
N LEU A 1092 31.57 17.86 12.64
CA LEU A 1092 31.59 16.47 12.14
C LEU A 1092 32.09 16.32 10.69
N TYR A 1093 32.41 17.43 10.00
CA TYR A 1093 32.83 17.46 8.59
C TYR A 1093 33.92 18.53 8.37
N GLY A 1094 35.19 18.10 8.33
CA GLY A 1094 36.37 18.97 8.31
C GLY A 1094 36.40 20.03 7.18
N GLN A 1095 36.97 21.19 7.51
CA GLN A 1095 37.08 22.36 6.64
C GLN A 1095 38.23 22.27 5.61
N THR A 1096 38.03 22.88 4.45
CA THR A 1096 39.03 23.68 3.72
C THR A 1096 38.33 24.87 3.02
N SER A 1097 39.10 25.87 2.57
CA SER A 1097 38.65 27.27 2.43
C SER A 1097 38.68 27.85 1.00
N SER A 1098 37.74 28.76 0.71
CA SER A 1098 37.84 29.92 -0.24
C SER A 1098 38.16 29.61 -1.73
N THR A 1099 38.01 30.51 -2.74
CA THR A 1099 37.92 31.99 -2.84
C THR A 1099 37.05 32.45 -4.05
N GLY A 1100 36.37 33.61 -3.95
CA GLY A 1100 35.95 34.48 -5.08
C GLY A 1100 34.76 34.03 -5.96
N SER A 1101 34.03 34.92 -6.65
CA SER A 1101 34.06 36.41 -6.64
C SER A 1101 32.76 37.02 -7.21
N ASP A 1102 32.15 37.91 -6.43
CA ASP A 1102 31.54 39.23 -6.75
C ASP A 1102 30.40 39.43 -7.79
N ASP A 1103 29.52 40.38 -7.41
CA ASP A 1103 28.64 41.28 -8.20
C ASP A 1103 27.46 40.74 -9.06
N ALA A 1104 26.33 41.47 -9.22
CA ALA A 1104 25.67 42.52 -8.41
C ALA A 1104 24.26 42.86 -8.97
N SER A 1105 23.43 43.56 -8.18
CA SER A 1105 22.15 44.23 -8.57
C SER A 1105 20.98 43.33 -9.05
N GLU A 1106 19.69 43.71 -8.99
CA GLU A 1106 19.02 44.83 -8.31
C GLU A 1106 17.54 44.46 -7.97
N ASP A 1107 16.92 45.14 -7.00
CA ASP A 1107 15.50 45.00 -6.62
C ASP A 1107 14.91 46.39 -6.32
N PRO A 1108 13.71 46.70 -6.86
CA PRO A 1108 12.78 47.44 -6.01
C PRO A 1108 11.27 47.07 -6.13
N LYS A 1109 10.75 46.50 -5.04
CA LYS A 1109 9.68 47.11 -4.16
C LYS A 1109 8.23 47.33 -4.68
N LEU A 1110 7.28 46.86 -3.84
CA LEU A 1110 6.04 47.56 -3.36
C LEU A 1110 4.90 47.86 -4.38
N SER A 1111 3.58 47.90 -4.04
CA SER A 1111 2.87 47.63 -2.76
C SER A 1111 1.33 47.43 -2.90
N ILE A 1112 0.75 46.66 -1.96
CA ILE A 1112 -0.48 46.98 -1.15
C ILE A 1112 -1.88 47.11 -1.81
N HIS A 1113 -2.79 46.21 -1.36
CA HIS A 1113 -4.27 46.37 -1.17
C HIS A 1113 -5.18 46.60 -2.42
N SER A 1114 -6.49 46.28 -2.45
CA SER A 1114 -7.50 45.98 -1.39
C SER A 1114 -8.77 45.25 -1.93
N LEU A 1115 -9.43 44.42 -1.09
CA LEU A 1115 -10.91 44.18 -0.99
C LEU A 1115 -11.65 43.60 -2.24
N MET A 1116 -12.83 42.93 -2.21
CA MET A 1116 -13.77 42.47 -1.15
C MET A 1116 -14.60 41.23 -1.63
N ARG A 1117 -15.47 40.71 -0.76
CA ARG A 1117 -16.30 39.49 -0.94
C ARG A 1117 -17.37 39.56 -2.08
N PRO A 1118 -17.85 38.41 -2.60
CA PRO A 1118 -19.19 38.27 -3.15
C PRO A 1118 -20.26 38.03 -2.06
N GLN A 1119 -21.54 38.25 -2.38
CA GLN A 1119 -22.71 37.95 -1.53
C GLN A 1119 -23.62 36.89 -2.19
N SER A 1120 -24.42 36.19 -1.37
CA SER A 1120 -25.53 35.33 -1.83
C SER A 1120 -26.90 36.00 -1.62
N PRO A 1121 -27.85 35.84 -2.56
CA PRO A 1121 -29.24 36.24 -2.38
C PRO A 1121 -30.12 35.08 -1.86
N PHE A 1122 -31.38 35.42 -1.53
CA PHE A 1122 -32.47 34.57 -1.05
C PHE A 1122 -32.34 34.00 0.37
N GLY A 1123 -33.26 34.43 1.23
CA GLY A 1123 -33.56 33.80 2.51
C GLY A 1123 -35.07 33.62 2.67
N PHE A 1124 -35.47 32.56 3.37
CA PHE A 1124 -36.84 32.37 3.86
C PHE A 1124 -36.85 32.25 5.39
N ARG A 1125 -38.04 32.28 5.99
CA ARG A 1125 -38.25 32.71 7.38
C ARG A 1125 -37.92 31.65 8.44
N ASN A 1126 -37.50 32.13 9.60
CA ASN A 1126 -37.29 31.35 10.83
C ASN A 1126 -38.54 30.59 11.28
N SER A 1127 -38.33 29.40 11.83
CA SER A 1127 -39.14 28.78 12.89
C SER A 1127 -38.21 27.91 13.75
N PRO A 1128 -38.28 27.95 15.09
CA PRO A 1128 -37.33 27.26 15.94
C PRO A 1128 -37.69 25.78 16.11
N LEU A 1129 -36.70 24.89 15.93
CA LEU A 1129 -36.72 23.52 16.43
C LEU A 1129 -35.60 23.36 17.47
N SER A 1130 -35.84 22.56 18.49
CA SER A 1130 -34.96 22.37 19.65
C SER A 1130 -33.73 21.52 19.32
N PRO A 1131 -32.56 21.78 19.96
CA PRO A 1131 -31.41 20.90 19.88
C PRO A 1131 -31.68 19.53 20.52
N SER A 1132 -30.97 18.49 20.07
CA SER A 1132 -31.08 17.11 20.53
C SER A 1132 -30.16 16.79 21.74
N PRO A 1133 -30.48 15.78 22.57
CA PRO A 1133 -29.90 15.61 23.90
C PRO A 1133 -28.59 14.79 23.96
N SER A 1134 -27.75 14.78 22.92
CA SER A 1134 -26.58 13.88 22.85
C SER A 1134 -25.35 14.36 23.64
N ASP A 1135 -25.18 15.67 23.89
CA ASP A 1135 -24.03 16.20 24.64
C ASP A 1135 -24.12 15.93 26.17
N ASP A 1136 -25.33 15.80 26.74
CA ASP A 1136 -25.54 15.59 28.19
C ASP A 1136 -25.02 14.22 28.68
N VAL A 1137 -25.04 13.19 27.83
CA VAL A 1137 -24.65 11.81 28.18
C VAL A 1137 -23.20 11.74 28.66
N LEU A 1138 -22.31 12.55 28.07
CA LEU A 1138 -20.90 12.61 28.49
C LEU A 1138 -20.74 13.30 29.86
N TYR A 1139 -21.62 14.25 30.17
CA TYR A 1139 -21.63 14.98 31.45
C TYR A 1139 -22.19 14.12 32.58
N GLN A 1140 -23.24 13.33 32.29
CA GLN A 1140 -23.78 12.34 33.23
C GLN A 1140 -22.79 11.20 33.49
N ALA A 1141 -22.17 10.61 32.46
CA ALA A 1141 -21.16 9.56 32.64
C ALA A 1141 -19.96 10.00 33.51
N LEU A 1142 -19.55 11.27 33.43
CA LEU A 1142 -18.53 11.84 34.33
C LEU A 1142 -19.05 12.07 35.76
N ASN A 1143 -20.30 12.51 35.92
CA ASN A 1143 -20.90 12.69 37.25
C ASN A 1143 -21.18 11.35 37.95
N ASP A 1144 -21.60 10.30 37.23
CA ASP A 1144 -21.84 8.96 37.79
C ASP A 1144 -20.53 8.36 38.33
N LEU A 1145 -19.43 8.55 37.60
CA LEU A 1145 -18.08 8.14 38.02
C LEU A 1145 -17.60 8.91 39.28
N LEU A 1146 -18.01 10.17 39.43
CA LEU A 1146 -17.72 11.00 40.61
C LEU A 1146 -18.69 10.75 41.79
N SER A 1147 -19.86 10.14 41.53
CA SER A 1147 -20.90 9.88 42.52
C SER A 1147 -20.76 8.51 43.22
N THR A 1148 -19.92 7.63 42.70
CA THR A 1148 -19.76 6.26 43.20
C THR A 1148 -18.55 6.18 44.14
N PRO A 1149 -18.72 6.08 45.47
CA PRO A 1149 -17.58 5.94 46.38
C PRO A 1149 -16.93 4.55 46.21
N PRO A 1150 -15.60 4.43 46.40
CA PRO A 1150 -14.93 3.14 46.32
C PRO A 1150 -15.36 2.26 47.50
N GLN A 1151 -16.12 1.20 47.21
CA GLN A 1151 -16.23 0.04 48.10
C GLN A 1151 -15.03 -0.88 47.84
N ALA A 1152 -14.47 -1.42 48.91
CA ALA A 1152 -13.19 -2.14 48.94
C ALA A 1152 -13.32 -3.64 48.66
#